data_AF-A0A534ERE8-F1
#
_entry.id   AF-A0A534ERE8-F1
#
_cell.length_a   1.000
_cell.length_b   1.000
_cell.length_c   1.000
_cell.angle_alpha   90.00
_cell.angle_beta   90.00
_cell.angle_gamma   90.00
#
_symmetry.space_group_name_H-M   'P 1'
#
loop_
_entity.id
_entity.type
_entity.pdbx_description
1 polymer ?
#
loop_
_entity_poly.entity_id
_entity_poly.type
_entity_poly.pdbx_seq_one_letter_code
_entity_poly.pdbx_strand_id
1 'polypeptide(L)'
;MDDILKKVHEAGLTLKAGCVAPGTWVRTEKGLVTADQAVYEKHKEILCYDREAHQFEMRPILAHMTTHVAPDENIRITSNGVTLTTSLRHPVLVFRDERLIYVRADEVTEADALVHYRLEWGGDPERWMDAWFSGAHLGDGSAYRKKFAYKSSQPRWAAKAFALGERLIFKIRAAEREVVERYGAFFADFAESRAKVVPSTTSYGTAVWDYTVASFRASRAAQLIDGQIGNKSATLRVPKWIAAEPDRFFIPFLAGLIDTDGTVPTERGCVSISMKSREFAEELKSLLGLFGVHGAITVRKPREHVLNGHLVRDAGSAILKISDSTFLGSVAAYMADTAKRHRILEHQATAGQYDVFQIPRPLRDALEREAANLPHLEKQRLGLYHAYHQRARVSRVWLDRWAMHFPALADLIRFALSLRPVERIERSLALPEMFFDFTVEKHNNYLAGNHGLAVIHNCGIGYEFSTLRPRGAYVSGAGSYTSGPLSFMDIFDKMCFTISSAGGRRGAQMGTFDVGHPDVMEFIRAKRENGRLRQFNLSLLITDEFMQAVREDREWKLAFPISQKEYEADSPDLSDATKFLWREWPIHEPYVVNEDGLVACKIYKTLPARRMWDVIMTSTYDFAEPGFILIDRVNEMN
;
A
#
# COMPACT_ATOMS: atom_id res chain seq x y z
N MET A 1 30.75 -16.06 -8.87
CA MET A 1 29.60 -15.17 -9.12
C MET A 1 29.05 -14.64 -7.80
N ASP A 2 28.84 -15.51 -6.81
CA ASP A 2 28.33 -15.14 -5.47
C ASP A 2 29.23 -14.15 -4.70
N ASP A 3 30.55 -14.22 -4.86
CA ASP A 3 31.51 -13.29 -4.21
C ASP A 3 31.45 -11.87 -4.81
N ILE A 4 31.07 -11.72 -6.09
CA ILE A 4 30.91 -10.40 -6.73
C ILE A 4 29.60 -9.76 -6.28
N LEU A 5 28.51 -10.52 -6.24
CA LEU A 5 27.23 -10.01 -5.76
C LEU A 5 27.29 -9.61 -4.28
N LYS A 6 28.03 -10.36 -3.46
CA LYS A 6 28.26 -10.01 -2.06
C LYS A 6 29.11 -8.75 -1.92
N LYS A 7 30.19 -8.59 -2.69
CA LYS A 7 31.02 -7.37 -2.71
C LYS A 7 30.31 -6.14 -3.28
N VAL A 8 29.41 -6.33 -4.26
CA VAL A 8 28.53 -5.26 -4.79
C VAL A 8 27.52 -4.82 -3.73
N HIS A 9 27.07 -5.75 -2.87
CA HIS A 9 26.21 -5.44 -1.72
C HIS A 9 26.98 -4.73 -0.59
N GLU A 10 28.20 -5.19 -0.28
CA GLU A 10 29.11 -4.59 0.71
C GLU A 10 29.62 -3.20 0.28
N ALA A 11 29.74 -2.94 -1.03
CA ALA A 11 30.12 -1.63 -1.59
C ALA A 11 28.97 -0.61 -1.67
N GLY A 12 27.79 -0.91 -1.12
CA GLY A 12 26.64 0.01 -1.11
C GLY A 12 25.98 0.25 -2.48
N LEU A 13 26.35 -0.51 -3.52
CA LEU A 13 25.94 -0.30 -4.92
C LEU A 13 24.53 -0.83 -5.26
N THR A 14 23.74 -1.23 -4.27
CA THR A 14 22.33 -1.63 -4.47
C THR A 14 21.41 -0.82 -3.56
N LEU A 15 20.77 0.21 -4.12
CA LEU A 15 19.51 0.71 -3.60
C LEU A 15 18.45 -0.35 -3.93
N LYS A 16 18.24 -1.32 -3.02
CA LYS A 16 17.20 -2.35 -3.20
C LYS A 16 15.84 -1.67 -3.34
N ALA A 17 15.19 -2.06 -4.43
CA ALA A 17 13.99 -1.50 -5.02
C ALA A 17 12.79 -1.51 -4.07
N GLY A 18 11.85 -0.61 -4.37
CA GLY A 18 10.51 -0.66 -3.80
C GLY A 18 9.94 -2.07 -3.90
N CYS A 19 9.29 -2.53 -2.83
CA CYS A 19 8.53 -3.76 -2.77
C CYS A 19 7.56 -3.79 -1.57
N VAL A 20 6.49 -4.58 -1.65
CA VAL A 20 5.52 -4.83 -0.58
C VAL A 20 5.47 -6.31 -0.22
N ALA A 21 5.19 -6.59 1.05
CA ALA A 21 5.14 -7.96 1.55
C ALA A 21 4.05 -8.80 0.85
N PRO A 22 4.19 -10.14 0.77
CA PRO A 22 3.13 -11.03 0.29
C PRO A 22 1.80 -10.81 1.01
N GLY A 23 0.68 -10.99 0.30
CA GLY A 23 -0.66 -10.80 0.86
C GLY A 23 -1.08 -9.34 1.03
N THR A 24 -0.19 -8.37 0.81
CA THR A 24 -0.54 -6.93 0.81
C THR A 24 -1.56 -6.66 -0.29
N TRP A 25 -2.66 -5.97 0.04
CA TRP A 25 -3.67 -5.63 -0.97
C TRP A 25 -3.21 -4.50 -1.87
N VAL A 26 -3.59 -4.62 -3.14
CA VAL A 26 -3.48 -3.61 -4.20
C VAL A 26 -4.81 -3.55 -4.94
N ARG A 27 -5.12 -2.40 -5.57
CA ARG A 27 -6.33 -2.25 -6.41
C ARG A 27 -5.94 -2.26 -7.88
N THR A 28 -6.41 -3.24 -8.64
CA THR A 28 -6.14 -3.38 -10.08
C THR A 28 -7.43 -3.32 -10.90
N GLU A 29 -7.34 -3.51 -12.22
CA GLU A 29 -8.50 -3.61 -13.12
C GLU A 29 -9.44 -4.79 -12.79
N LYS A 30 -8.97 -5.75 -11.98
CA LYS A 30 -9.75 -6.90 -11.50
C LYS A 30 -10.34 -6.69 -10.09
N GLY A 31 -10.26 -5.47 -9.56
CA GLY A 31 -10.68 -5.16 -8.20
C GLY A 31 -9.53 -5.24 -7.19
N LEU A 32 -9.86 -5.47 -5.93
CA LEU A 32 -8.93 -5.61 -4.84
C LEU A 32 -8.34 -7.03 -4.82
N VAL A 33 -7.02 -7.13 -4.94
CA VAL A 33 -6.29 -8.40 -4.97
C VAL A 33 -5.01 -8.28 -4.15
N THR A 34 -4.33 -9.40 -3.89
CA THR A 34 -3.01 -9.35 -3.26
C THR A 34 -1.93 -8.99 -4.28
N ALA A 35 -0.84 -8.38 -3.83
CA ALA A 35 0.28 -7.98 -4.67
C ALA A 35 0.92 -9.18 -5.39
N ASP A 36 1.05 -10.32 -4.69
CA ASP A 36 1.48 -11.59 -5.27
C ASP A 36 0.56 -12.06 -6.40
N GLN A 37 -0.75 -12.03 -6.19
CA GLN A 37 -1.73 -12.40 -7.21
C GLN A 37 -1.59 -11.50 -8.44
N ALA A 38 -1.53 -10.18 -8.26
CA ALA A 38 -1.37 -9.24 -9.36
C ALA A 38 -0.08 -9.49 -10.17
N VAL A 39 1.03 -9.81 -9.49
CA VAL A 39 2.32 -10.14 -10.12
C VAL A 39 2.29 -11.46 -10.89
N TYR A 40 1.71 -12.52 -10.31
CA TYR A 40 1.64 -13.83 -10.94
C TYR A 40 0.63 -13.88 -12.10
N GLU A 41 -0.51 -13.22 -11.95
CA GLU A 41 -1.56 -13.17 -12.97
C GLU A 41 -1.35 -12.09 -14.04
N LYS A 42 -0.29 -11.27 -13.93
CA LYS A 42 0.07 -10.20 -14.87
C LYS A 42 -1.09 -9.23 -15.14
N HIS A 43 -1.56 -8.61 -14.06
CA HIS A 43 -2.62 -7.60 -14.14
C HIS A 43 -2.18 -6.40 -15.00
N LYS A 44 -3.12 -5.73 -15.63
CA LYS A 44 -2.82 -4.72 -16.66
C LYS A 44 -2.75 -3.31 -16.11
N GLU A 45 -3.55 -3.00 -15.10
CA GLU A 45 -3.64 -1.64 -14.56
C GLU A 45 -3.69 -1.68 -13.05
N ILE A 46 -3.15 -0.66 -12.40
CA ILE A 46 -3.16 -0.51 -10.95
C ILE A 46 -3.56 0.91 -10.59
N LEU A 47 -4.22 1.07 -9.44
CA LEU A 47 -4.60 2.37 -8.93
C LEU A 47 -3.33 3.10 -8.45
N CYS A 48 -3.23 4.37 -8.81
CA CYS A 48 -2.13 5.28 -8.51
C CYS A 48 -2.64 6.59 -7.92
N TYR A 49 -1.70 7.45 -7.51
CA TYR A 49 -1.96 8.79 -7.03
C TYR A 49 -1.19 9.83 -7.83
N ASP A 50 -1.92 10.76 -8.45
CA ASP A 50 -1.38 11.97 -9.06
C ASP A 50 -1.12 13.01 -7.98
N ARG A 51 0.16 13.23 -7.67
CA ARG A 51 0.59 14.16 -6.62
C ARG A 51 0.31 15.62 -6.96
N GLU A 52 0.25 15.98 -8.23
CA GLU A 52 0.02 17.37 -8.64
C GLU A 52 -1.47 17.70 -8.61
N ALA A 53 -2.31 16.77 -9.08
CA ALA A 53 -3.77 16.93 -9.09
C ALA A 53 -4.44 16.53 -7.76
N HIS A 54 -3.72 15.85 -6.86
CA HIS A 54 -4.25 15.20 -5.65
C HIS A 54 -5.40 14.22 -5.94
N GLN A 55 -5.28 13.44 -7.01
CA GLN A 55 -6.32 12.53 -7.50
C GLN A 55 -5.82 11.10 -7.62
N PHE A 56 -6.73 10.15 -7.43
CA PHE A 56 -6.45 8.73 -7.65
C PHE A 56 -6.93 8.31 -9.03
N GLU A 57 -6.12 7.54 -9.75
CA GLU A 57 -6.47 7.08 -11.09
C GLU A 57 -5.82 5.74 -11.43
N MET A 58 -6.50 4.95 -12.27
CA MET A 58 -5.94 3.71 -12.80
C MET A 58 -4.88 4.01 -13.84
N ARG A 59 -3.74 3.31 -13.78
CA ARG A 59 -2.65 3.45 -14.74
C ARG A 59 -2.12 2.08 -15.18
N PRO A 60 -1.63 1.96 -16.42
CA PRO A 60 -1.02 0.72 -16.91
C PRO A 60 0.18 0.27 -16.08
N ILE A 61 0.16 -1.02 -15.70
CA ILE A 61 1.32 -1.71 -15.15
C ILE A 61 2.27 -2.04 -16.32
N LEU A 62 3.45 -1.43 -16.29
CA LEU A 62 4.53 -1.63 -17.25
C LEU A 62 5.39 -2.86 -16.90
N ALA A 63 5.51 -3.20 -15.61
CA ALA A 63 6.26 -4.37 -15.17
C ALA A 63 5.76 -4.91 -13.82
N HIS A 64 5.99 -6.19 -13.60
CA HIS A 64 5.71 -6.91 -12.36
C HIS A 64 7.01 -7.52 -11.85
N MET A 65 7.36 -7.24 -10.61
CA MET A 65 8.68 -7.53 -10.05
C MET A 65 8.57 -8.32 -8.75
N THR A 66 9.65 -9.05 -8.45
CA THR A 66 9.83 -9.75 -7.18
C THR A 66 11.21 -9.45 -6.63
N THR A 67 11.31 -9.16 -5.34
CA THR A 67 12.55 -8.76 -4.68
C THR A 67 12.74 -9.53 -3.38
N HIS A 68 13.98 -9.88 -3.07
CA HIS A 68 14.31 -10.51 -1.79
C HIS A 68 14.64 -9.46 -0.72
N VAL A 69 13.90 -9.47 0.39
CA VAL A 69 14.07 -8.58 1.55
C VAL A 69 14.38 -9.45 2.77
N ALA A 70 15.57 -9.26 3.34
CA ALA A 70 15.95 -10.00 4.54
C ALA A 70 15.07 -9.59 5.74
N PRO A 71 14.87 -10.45 6.75
CA PRO A 71 14.01 -10.16 7.89
C PRO A 71 14.39 -8.87 8.65
N ASP A 72 15.68 -8.55 8.72
CA ASP A 72 16.21 -7.33 9.34
C ASP A 72 16.10 -6.09 8.45
N GLU A 73 15.81 -6.25 7.16
CA GLU A 73 15.64 -5.17 6.17
C GLU A 73 14.17 -4.79 5.92
N ASN A 74 13.23 -5.31 6.72
CA ASN A 74 11.80 -5.00 6.58
C ASN A 74 11.25 -4.09 7.69
N ILE A 75 10.13 -3.42 7.36
CA ILE A 75 9.45 -2.47 8.22
C ILE A 75 7.94 -2.52 7.97
N ARG A 76 7.15 -2.30 9.02
CA ARG A 76 5.71 -2.07 8.95
C ARG A 76 5.39 -0.70 9.51
N ILE A 77 4.73 0.11 8.70
CA ILE A 77 4.19 1.41 9.07
C ILE A 77 2.69 1.23 9.26
N THR A 78 2.19 1.61 10.42
CA THR A 78 0.75 1.63 10.74
C THR A 78 0.28 3.07 10.75
N SER A 79 -0.73 3.38 9.95
CA SER A 79 -1.36 4.70 9.89
C SER A 79 -2.88 4.53 9.94
N ASN A 80 -3.53 5.10 10.95
CA ASN A 80 -4.99 5.00 11.17
C ASN A 80 -5.51 3.55 10.96
N GLY A 81 -4.84 2.58 11.57
CA GLY A 81 -5.13 1.14 11.45
C GLY A 81 -4.71 0.44 10.15
N VAL A 82 -4.39 1.17 9.08
CA VAL A 82 -3.84 0.61 7.83
C VAL A 82 -2.40 0.22 8.05
N THR A 83 -2.00 -0.97 7.61
CA THR A 83 -0.60 -1.42 7.72
C THR A 83 0.04 -1.56 6.35
N LEU A 84 1.15 -0.86 6.16
CA LEU A 84 2.02 -0.97 4.99
C LEU A 84 3.28 -1.70 5.41
N THR A 85 3.52 -2.88 4.84
CA THR A 85 4.70 -3.69 5.16
C THR A 85 5.62 -3.76 3.95
N THR A 86 6.86 -3.28 4.11
CA THR A 86 7.78 -2.97 3.01
C THR A 86 9.25 -3.12 3.44
N SER A 87 10.21 -2.89 2.53
CA SER A 87 11.63 -2.82 2.86
C SER A 87 12.00 -1.46 3.48
N LEU A 88 13.02 -1.41 4.33
CA LEU A 88 13.48 -0.18 4.99
C LEU A 88 13.75 0.96 4.01
N ARG A 89 14.27 0.63 2.82
CA ARG A 89 14.70 1.61 1.81
C ARG A 89 13.58 2.00 0.82
N HIS A 90 12.39 1.41 0.91
CA HIS A 90 11.31 1.74 -0.02
C HIS A 90 10.88 3.20 0.14
N PRO A 91 10.85 4.01 -0.93
CA PRO A 91 10.27 5.34 -0.85
C PRO A 91 8.74 5.30 -0.59
N VAL A 92 8.31 5.98 0.46
CA VAL A 92 6.90 6.13 0.85
C VAL A 92 6.52 7.61 0.73
N LEU A 93 5.34 7.89 0.19
CA LEU A 93 4.84 9.27 0.10
C LEU A 93 4.30 9.71 1.46
N VAL A 94 4.97 10.68 2.08
CA VAL A 94 4.53 11.27 3.34
C VAL A 94 4.15 12.74 3.16
N PHE A 95 3.21 13.19 3.97
CA PHE A 95 2.95 14.60 4.19
C PHE A 95 3.73 15.04 5.43
N ARG A 96 4.74 15.87 5.20
CA ARG A 96 5.65 16.43 6.21
C ARG A 96 5.87 17.91 5.90
N ASP A 97 5.89 18.75 6.93
CA ASP A 97 6.16 20.19 6.80
C ASP A 97 5.33 20.89 5.70
N GLU A 98 4.04 20.56 5.66
CA GLU A 98 3.05 21.12 4.72
C GLU A 98 3.28 20.75 3.24
N ARG A 99 4.04 19.68 2.96
CA ARG A 99 4.34 19.21 1.61
C ARG A 99 4.28 17.69 1.49
N LEU A 100 3.96 17.21 0.30
CA LEU A 100 4.07 15.79 -0.05
C LEU A 100 5.48 15.48 -0.56
N ILE A 101 6.21 14.64 0.16
CA ILE A 101 7.58 14.26 -0.14
C ILE A 101 7.74 12.73 -0.09
N TYR A 102 8.63 12.20 -0.91
CA TYR A 102 9.06 10.81 -0.77
C TYR A 102 10.21 10.76 0.23
N VAL A 103 10.07 9.89 1.22
CA VAL A 103 11.12 9.55 2.19
C VAL A 103 11.30 8.05 2.19
N ARG A 104 12.46 7.54 2.63
CA ARG A 104 12.59 6.10 2.84
C ARG A 104 11.66 5.64 3.95
N ALA A 105 11.18 4.40 3.86
CA ALA A 105 10.29 3.84 4.87
C ALA A 105 10.89 3.91 6.29
N ASP A 106 12.22 3.78 6.43
CA ASP A 106 12.91 3.89 7.70
C ASP A 106 13.15 5.32 8.22
N GLU A 107 12.86 6.33 7.40
CA GLU A 107 12.85 7.76 7.75
C GLU A 107 11.45 8.27 8.11
N VAL A 108 10.43 7.42 7.97
CA VAL A 108 9.06 7.73 8.40
C VAL A 108 9.01 7.84 9.93
N THR A 109 8.24 8.80 10.42
CA THR A 109 8.07 9.10 11.85
C THR A 109 6.59 9.25 12.19
N GLU A 110 6.25 9.24 13.49
CA GLU A 110 4.87 9.48 13.97
C GLU A 110 4.38 10.92 13.76
N ALA A 111 5.28 11.84 13.37
CA ALA A 111 4.92 13.20 12.97
C ALA A 111 4.35 13.25 11.55
N ASP A 112 4.61 12.23 10.73
CA ASP A 112 4.17 12.17 9.34
C ASP A 112 2.70 11.76 9.22
N ALA A 113 2.13 12.07 8.06
CA ALA A 113 0.89 11.47 7.59
C ALA A 113 1.09 10.78 6.24
N LEU A 114 0.45 9.64 6.03
CA LEU A 114 0.42 8.93 4.75
C LEU A 114 -0.80 9.36 3.93
N VAL A 115 -0.66 9.30 2.61
CA VAL A 115 -1.79 9.51 1.68
C VAL A 115 -2.55 8.21 1.50
N HIS A 116 -3.79 8.16 1.95
CA HIS A 116 -4.66 6.99 1.89
C HIS A 116 -5.75 7.13 0.84
N TYR A 117 -6.06 6.02 0.20
CA TYR A 117 -7.26 5.88 -0.63
C TYR A 117 -8.44 5.37 0.21
N ARG A 118 -9.61 5.95 0.00
CA ARG A 118 -10.86 5.57 0.68
C ARG A 118 -11.91 5.21 -0.34
N LEU A 119 -12.55 4.06 -0.15
CA LEU A 119 -13.69 3.66 -0.96
C LEU A 119 -14.92 4.51 -0.64
N GLU A 120 -15.69 4.82 -1.67
CA GLU A 120 -16.98 5.47 -1.51
C GLU A 120 -17.98 4.56 -0.81
N TRP A 121 -18.89 5.17 -0.06
CA TRP A 121 -19.90 4.44 0.69
C TRP A 121 -21.12 4.23 -0.20
N GLY A 122 -21.07 3.20 -1.04
CA GLY A 122 -22.12 2.86 -1.98
C GLY A 122 -22.42 1.37 -2.07
N GLY A 123 -23.22 1.03 -3.06
CA GLY A 123 -23.53 -0.33 -3.42
C GLY A 123 -24.03 -0.39 -4.85
N ASP A 124 -23.79 -1.52 -5.51
CA ASP A 124 -24.17 -1.74 -6.88
C ASP A 124 -25.71 -1.73 -7.06
N PRO A 125 -26.26 -0.88 -7.94
CA PRO A 125 -27.72 -0.73 -8.04
C PRO A 125 -28.42 -1.97 -8.60
N GLU A 126 -27.71 -2.82 -9.34
CA GLU A 126 -28.29 -4.01 -9.99
C GLU A 126 -28.18 -5.26 -9.12
N ARG A 127 -27.04 -5.42 -8.43
CA ARG A 127 -26.68 -6.66 -7.71
C ARG A 127 -26.58 -6.51 -6.21
N TRP A 128 -27.00 -5.38 -5.62
CA TRP A 128 -27.03 -5.23 -4.15
C TRP A 128 -27.85 -6.34 -3.46
N MET A 129 -28.91 -6.85 -4.10
CA MET A 129 -29.75 -7.92 -3.53
C MET A 129 -29.00 -9.26 -3.44
N ASP A 130 -28.12 -9.57 -4.41
CA ASP A 130 -27.24 -10.74 -4.34
C ASP A 130 -26.32 -10.64 -3.12
N ALA A 131 -25.73 -9.47 -2.92
CA ALA A 131 -24.80 -9.21 -1.83
C ALA A 131 -25.52 -9.25 -0.48
N TRP A 132 -26.67 -8.58 -0.36
CA TRP A 132 -27.53 -8.64 0.82
C TRP A 132 -27.94 -10.09 1.14
N PHE A 133 -28.37 -10.87 0.15
CA PHE A 133 -28.68 -12.28 0.32
C PHE A 133 -27.48 -13.06 0.86
N SER A 134 -26.29 -12.86 0.30
CA SER A 134 -25.08 -13.55 0.77
C SER A 134 -24.79 -13.23 2.24
N GLY A 135 -24.95 -11.96 2.66
CA GLY A 135 -24.77 -11.55 4.05
C GLY A 135 -25.78 -12.23 4.98
N ALA A 136 -27.07 -12.09 4.67
CA ALA A 136 -28.15 -12.69 5.46
C ALA A 136 -28.06 -14.21 5.50
N HIS A 137 -27.65 -14.84 4.39
CA HIS A 137 -27.50 -16.29 4.33
C HIS A 137 -26.30 -16.79 5.15
N LEU A 138 -25.19 -16.05 5.21
CA LEU A 138 -24.02 -16.45 5.97
C LEU A 138 -24.19 -16.27 7.48
N GLY A 139 -25.06 -15.35 7.92
CA GLY A 139 -25.46 -15.23 9.32
C GLY A 139 -26.37 -16.37 9.77
N ASP A 140 -27.69 -16.26 9.52
CA ASP A 140 -28.68 -17.25 9.99
C ASP A 140 -29.17 -18.25 8.92
N GLY A 141 -28.72 -18.10 7.68
CA GLY A 141 -29.08 -19.02 6.60
C GLY A 141 -28.41 -20.38 6.72
N SER A 142 -29.15 -21.43 6.33
CA SER A 142 -28.62 -22.79 6.19
C SER A 142 -28.86 -23.32 4.78
N ALA A 143 -27.84 -23.94 4.22
CA ALA A 143 -27.91 -24.64 2.95
C ALA A 143 -27.32 -26.03 3.10
N TYR A 144 -27.99 -27.05 2.58
CA TYR A 144 -27.50 -28.43 2.64
C TYR A 144 -28.06 -29.27 1.51
N ARG A 145 -27.35 -30.34 1.16
CA ARG A 145 -27.78 -31.27 0.11
C ARG A 145 -29.10 -31.93 0.50
N LYS A 146 -30.05 -31.91 -0.43
CA LYS A 146 -31.28 -32.69 -0.30
C LYS A 146 -30.93 -34.16 -0.48
N LYS A 147 -30.95 -34.94 0.60
CA LYS A 147 -30.78 -36.40 0.53
C LYS A 147 -31.99 -37.01 -0.20
N PHE A 148 -31.72 -37.81 -1.24
CA PHE A 148 -32.72 -38.62 -1.91
C PHE A 148 -32.33 -40.09 -1.82
N ALA A 149 -33.29 -40.95 -1.52
CA ALA A 149 -33.24 -42.35 -1.92
C ALA A 149 -34.04 -42.47 -3.23
N TYR A 150 -33.38 -42.31 -4.38
CA TYR A 150 -34.06 -42.49 -5.66
C TYR A 150 -34.41 -43.98 -5.80
N LYS A 151 -35.70 -44.30 -5.92
CA LYS A 151 -36.14 -45.68 -6.17
C LYS A 151 -35.57 -46.16 -7.50
N SER A 152 -35.10 -47.41 -7.55
CA SER A 152 -34.52 -48.06 -8.75
C SER A 152 -35.47 -48.05 -9.97
N SER A 153 -36.77 -47.89 -9.75
CA SER A 153 -37.79 -47.78 -10.80
C SER A 153 -37.88 -46.42 -11.50
N GLN A 154 -37.07 -45.42 -11.15
CA GLN A 154 -37.10 -44.08 -11.77
C GLN A 154 -35.73 -43.59 -12.29
N PRO A 155 -35.12 -44.30 -13.28
CA PRO A 155 -33.79 -43.97 -13.81
C PRO A 155 -33.73 -42.58 -14.48
N ARG A 156 -34.83 -42.09 -15.05
CA ARG A 156 -34.92 -40.74 -15.64
C ARG A 156 -34.69 -39.61 -14.63
N TRP A 157 -35.15 -39.77 -13.39
CA TRP A 157 -34.96 -38.75 -12.35
C TRP A 157 -33.54 -38.76 -11.79
N ALA A 158 -32.94 -39.94 -11.67
CA ALA A 158 -31.52 -40.08 -11.33
C ALA A 158 -30.63 -39.47 -12.42
N ALA A 159 -30.90 -39.76 -13.71
CA ALA A 159 -30.17 -39.17 -14.84
C ALA A 159 -30.35 -37.64 -14.94
N LYS A 160 -31.56 -37.13 -14.70
CA LYS A 160 -31.85 -35.70 -14.67
C LYS A 160 -31.18 -34.98 -13.49
N ALA A 161 -31.13 -35.61 -12.31
CA ALA A 161 -30.40 -35.09 -11.16
C ALA A 161 -28.88 -35.11 -11.41
N PHE A 162 -28.36 -36.16 -12.03
CA PHE A 162 -26.96 -36.23 -12.44
C PHE A 162 -26.60 -35.12 -13.45
N ALA A 163 -27.47 -34.87 -14.45
CA ALA A 163 -27.24 -33.82 -15.46
C ALA A 163 -27.40 -32.38 -14.94
N LEU A 164 -28.27 -32.14 -13.95
CA LEU A 164 -28.56 -30.80 -13.40
C LEU A 164 -27.74 -30.45 -12.15
N GLY A 165 -26.91 -31.37 -11.66
CA GLY A 165 -26.09 -31.17 -10.47
C GLY A 165 -26.84 -31.34 -9.15
N GLU A 166 -26.26 -30.84 -8.06
CA GLU A 166 -26.77 -31.07 -6.71
C GLU A 166 -27.98 -30.19 -6.40
N ARG A 167 -29.05 -30.80 -5.86
CA ARG A 167 -30.20 -30.06 -5.35
C ARG A 167 -29.99 -29.73 -3.88
N LEU A 168 -29.80 -28.44 -3.61
CA LEU A 168 -29.67 -27.90 -2.26
C LEU A 168 -31.05 -27.48 -1.72
N ILE A 169 -31.19 -27.55 -0.41
CA ILE A 169 -32.25 -26.92 0.36
C ILE A 169 -31.63 -25.66 0.95
N PHE A 170 -32.22 -24.51 0.66
CA PHE A 170 -31.94 -23.25 1.34
C PHE A 170 -33.06 -22.99 2.34
N LYS A 171 -32.67 -22.68 3.57
CA LYS A 171 -33.58 -22.34 4.65
C LYS A 171 -33.04 -21.14 5.43
N ILE A 172 -33.93 -20.24 5.81
CA ILE A 172 -33.65 -19.18 6.78
C ILE A 172 -34.76 -19.16 7.82
N ARG A 173 -34.40 -18.74 9.03
CA ARG A 173 -35.29 -18.53 10.15
C ARG A 173 -34.90 -17.22 10.84
N ALA A 174 -35.86 -16.33 11.06
CA ALA A 174 -35.63 -15.11 11.83
C ALA A 174 -36.89 -14.73 12.62
N ALA A 175 -36.76 -13.90 13.65
CA ALA A 175 -37.90 -13.36 14.39
C ALA A 175 -38.63 -12.29 13.55
N GLU A 176 -37.88 -11.52 12.77
CA GLU A 176 -38.35 -10.43 11.94
C GLU A 176 -38.85 -10.96 10.59
N ARG A 177 -40.17 -10.89 10.42
CA ARG A 177 -40.86 -11.39 9.22
C ARG A 177 -40.29 -10.82 7.92
N GLU A 178 -40.01 -9.53 7.91
CA GLU A 178 -39.56 -8.76 6.75
C GLU A 178 -38.17 -9.20 6.24
N VAL A 179 -37.27 -9.65 7.12
CA VAL A 179 -35.99 -10.26 6.74
C VAL A 179 -36.24 -11.56 5.96
N VAL A 180 -37.15 -12.39 6.46
CA VAL A 180 -37.52 -13.68 5.82
C VAL A 180 -38.30 -13.47 4.52
N GLU A 181 -39.15 -12.44 4.45
CA GLU A 181 -39.86 -12.04 3.23
C GLU A 181 -38.90 -11.53 2.16
N ARG A 182 -37.90 -10.71 2.51
CA ARG A 182 -36.88 -10.26 1.55
C ARG A 182 -36.04 -11.43 1.04
N TYR A 183 -35.66 -12.35 1.93
CA TYR A 183 -34.98 -13.58 1.54
C TYR A 183 -35.84 -14.45 0.60
N GLY A 184 -37.15 -14.49 0.83
CA GLY A 184 -38.11 -15.14 -0.07
C GLY A 184 -38.22 -14.45 -1.43
N ALA A 185 -38.30 -13.11 -1.44
CA ALA A 185 -38.35 -12.29 -2.64
C ALA A 185 -37.11 -12.47 -3.53
N PHE A 186 -35.92 -12.54 -2.91
CA PHE A 186 -34.69 -12.89 -3.63
C PHE A 186 -34.85 -14.19 -4.42
N PHE A 187 -35.34 -15.27 -3.81
CA PHE A 187 -35.53 -16.54 -4.51
C PHE A 187 -36.71 -16.55 -5.48
N ALA A 188 -37.71 -15.70 -5.28
CA ALA A 188 -38.80 -15.51 -6.25
C ALA A 188 -38.25 -14.95 -7.56
N ASP A 189 -37.34 -13.98 -7.49
CA ASP A 189 -36.67 -13.39 -8.65
C ASP A 189 -35.56 -14.32 -9.21
N PHE A 190 -34.60 -14.69 -8.36
CA PHE A 190 -33.41 -15.47 -8.73
C PHE A 190 -33.71 -16.87 -9.26
N ALA A 191 -34.79 -17.51 -8.79
CA ALA A 191 -35.09 -18.91 -9.08
C ALA A 191 -36.54 -19.19 -9.47
N GLU A 192 -37.36 -18.16 -9.71
CA GLU A 192 -38.81 -18.28 -9.96
C GLU A 192 -39.51 -19.11 -8.85
N SER A 193 -39.05 -18.95 -7.61
CA SER A 193 -39.60 -19.69 -6.47
C SER A 193 -41.03 -19.23 -6.15
N ARG A 194 -41.91 -20.21 -5.88
CA ARG A 194 -43.26 -19.98 -5.34
C ARG A 194 -43.38 -20.34 -3.87
N ALA A 195 -42.25 -20.62 -3.20
CA ALA A 195 -42.24 -20.89 -1.78
C ALA A 195 -42.74 -19.67 -0.99
N LYS A 196 -43.41 -19.92 0.13
CA LYS A 196 -43.99 -18.87 0.97
C LYS A 196 -43.30 -18.85 2.32
N VAL A 197 -43.27 -17.66 2.91
CA VAL A 197 -42.90 -17.48 4.32
C VAL A 197 -43.99 -18.10 5.19
N VAL A 198 -43.59 -18.85 6.21
CA VAL A 198 -44.51 -19.53 7.13
C VAL A 198 -44.21 -19.14 8.57
N PRO A 199 -45.24 -18.86 9.41
CA PRO A 199 -45.05 -18.67 10.84
C PRO A 199 -44.65 -19.99 11.50
N SER A 200 -43.81 -19.89 12.52
CA SER A 200 -43.22 -21.03 13.23
C SER A 200 -42.89 -20.61 14.66
N THR A 201 -42.49 -21.56 15.50
CA THR A 201 -42.16 -21.30 16.91
C THR A 201 -40.87 -22.01 17.27
N THR A 202 -39.99 -21.35 18.01
CA THR A 202 -38.78 -21.98 18.54
C THR A 202 -39.14 -23.02 19.60
N SER A 203 -38.18 -23.89 19.97
CA SER A 203 -38.35 -24.83 21.08
C SER A 203 -38.64 -24.15 22.42
N TYR A 204 -38.37 -22.84 22.53
CA TYR A 204 -38.60 -22.02 23.72
C TYR A 204 -39.91 -21.20 23.63
N GLY A 205 -40.75 -21.43 22.62
CA GLY A 205 -42.04 -20.73 22.49
C GLY A 205 -41.97 -19.37 21.80
N THR A 206 -40.81 -18.95 21.30
CA THR A 206 -40.64 -17.65 20.61
C THR A 206 -41.21 -17.73 19.20
N ALA A 207 -42.10 -16.80 18.83
CA ALA A 207 -42.63 -16.70 17.48
C ALA A 207 -41.52 -16.31 16.49
N VAL A 208 -41.43 -17.04 15.38
CA VAL A 208 -40.43 -16.84 14.32
C VAL A 208 -41.05 -17.11 12.95
N TRP A 209 -40.34 -16.74 11.89
CA TRP A 209 -40.76 -16.99 10.52
C TRP A 209 -39.72 -17.88 9.84
N ASP A 210 -40.20 -18.89 9.11
CA ASP A 210 -39.39 -19.82 8.34
C ASP A 210 -39.63 -19.58 6.85
N TYR A 211 -38.56 -19.66 6.05
CA TYR A 211 -38.65 -19.80 4.60
C TYR A 211 -37.77 -20.97 4.16
N THR A 212 -38.26 -21.79 3.25
CA THR A 212 -37.50 -22.93 2.71
C THR A 212 -37.77 -23.10 1.22
N VAL A 213 -36.70 -23.19 0.44
CA VAL A 213 -36.75 -23.43 -0.99
C VAL A 213 -35.80 -24.56 -1.37
N ALA A 214 -36.22 -25.38 -2.33
CA ALA A 214 -35.41 -26.48 -2.83
C ALA A 214 -35.68 -26.70 -4.31
N SER A 215 -34.89 -26.07 -5.18
CA SER A 215 -34.94 -26.27 -6.64
C SER A 215 -33.53 -26.26 -7.22
N PHE A 216 -33.34 -26.85 -8.41
CA PHE A 216 -32.04 -26.81 -9.09
C PHE A 216 -31.61 -25.37 -9.42
N ARG A 217 -32.57 -24.49 -9.77
CA ARG A 217 -32.31 -23.06 -9.98
C ARG A 217 -31.85 -22.38 -8.68
N ALA A 218 -32.58 -22.58 -7.58
CA ALA A 218 -32.20 -22.05 -6.27
C ALA A 218 -30.83 -22.57 -5.79
N SER A 219 -30.43 -23.77 -6.21
CA SER A 219 -29.13 -24.35 -5.86
C SER A 219 -27.95 -23.54 -6.42
N ARG A 220 -28.16 -22.76 -7.49
CA ARG A 220 -27.14 -21.84 -8.03
C ARG A 220 -26.77 -20.72 -7.06
N ALA A 221 -27.64 -20.37 -6.12
CA ALA A 221 -27.34 -19.36 -5.09
C ALA A 221 -26.15 -19.77 -4.19
N ALA A 222 -25.77 -21.05 -4.19
CA ALA A 222 -24.54 -21.50 -3.53
C ALA A 222 -23.29 -20.82 -4.10
N GLN A 223 -23.29 -20.39 -5.37
CA GLN A 223 -22.18 -19.66 -5.97
C GLN A 223 -22.00 -18.27 -5.34
N LEU A 224 -23.09 -17.61 -4.92
CA LEU A 224 -23.03 -16.28 -4.30
C LEU A 224 -22.39 -16.31 -2.90
N ILE A 225 -22.32 -17.48 -2.28
CA ILE A 225 -21.73 -17.72 -0.96
C ILE A 225 -20.47 -18.61 -1.04
N ASP A 226 -19.85 -18.74 -2.22
CA ASP A 226 -18.67 -19.56 -2.47
C ASP A 226 -18.80 -21.02 -2.00
N GLY A 227 -20.00 -21.58 -2.09
CA GLY A 227 -20.28 -22.96 -1.68
C GLY A 227 -20.22 -23.19 -0.17
N GLN A 228 -20.25 -22.14 0.65
CA GLN A 228 -20.25 -22.22 2.12
C GLN A 228 -21.57 -22.78 2.66
N ILE A 229 -21.74 -24.10 2.56
CA ILE A 229 -22.92 -24.86 2.96
C ILE A 229 -22.63 -25.78 4.16
N GLY A 230 -23.67 -26.28 4.82
CA GLY A 230 -23.54 -27.19 5.97
C GLY A 230 -23.08 -26.48 7.25
N ASN A 231 -22.29 -27.18 8.08
CA ASN A 231 -21.76 -26.64 9.33
C ASN A 231 -20.61 -25.66 9.04
N LYS A 232 -20.97 -24.40 8.77
CA LYS A 232 -20.06 -23.35 8.29
C LYS A 232 -19.60 -22.35 9.35
N SER A 233 -20.30 -22.19 10.48
CA SER A 233 -20.10 -21.05 11.40
C SER A 233 -18.66 -20.82 11.89
N ALA A 234 -17.84 -21.88 12.03
CA ALA A 234 -16.46 -21.77 12.49
C ALA A 234 -15.45 -21.48 11.34
N THR A 235 -15.85 -21.69 10.09
CA THR A 235 -14.98 -21.58 8.90
C THR A 235 -15.53 -20.58 7.88
N LEU A 236 -16.45 -19.70 8.31
CA LEU A 236 -17.02 -18.66 7.46
C LEU A 236 -15.92 -17.75 6.91
N ARG A 237 -16.12 -17.29 5.68
CA ARG A 237 -15.29 -16.32 4.98
C ARG A 237 -16.17 -15.35 4.20
N VAL A 238 -15.69 -14.14 3.99
CA VAL A 238 -16.34 -13.21 3.07
C VAL A 238 -16.25 -13.80 1.65
N PRO A 239 -17.37 -13.88 0.91
CA PRO A 239 -17.34 -14.36 -0.48
C PRO A 239 -16.33 -13.56 -1.33
N LYS A 240 -15.55 -14.26 -2.16
CA LYS A 240 -14.44 -13.70 -2.94
C LYS A 240 -14.87 -12.55 -3.84
N TRP A 241 -16.04 -12.67 -4.46
CA TRP A 241 -16.58 -11.62 -5.33
C TRP A 241 -16.95 -10.34 -4.58
N ILE A 242 -17.29 -10.45 -3.28
CA ILE A 242 -17.55 -9.30 -2.41
C ILE A 242 -16.23 -8.67 -1.95
N ALA A 243 -15.24 -9.51 -1.61
CA ALA A 243 -13.93 -9.05 -1.20
C ALA A 243 -13.12 -8.40 -2.35
N ALA A 244 -13.36 -8.82 -3.60
CA ALA A 244 -12.71 -8.26 -4.79
C ALA A 244 -13.30 -6.90 -5.19
N GLU A 245 -14.60 -6.69 -5.04
CA GLU A 245 -15.27 -5.41 -5.36
C GLU A 245 -16.03 -4.85 -4.14
N PRO A 246 -15.31 -4.52 -3.04
CA PRO A 246 -15.95 -4.13 -1.80
C PRO A 246 -16.78 -2.85 -1.94
N ASP A 247 -16.30 -1.88 -2.71
CA ASP A 247 -17.00 -0.63 -3.07
C ASP A 247 -18.38 -0.84 -3.68
N ARG A 248 -18.61 -2.00 -4.30
CA ARG A 248 -19.89 -2.37 -4.93
C ARG A 248 -20.76 -3.25 -4.05
N PHE A 249 -20.16 -4.16 -3.28
CA PHE A 249 -20.92 -5.26 -2.68
C PHE A 249 -20.81 -5.37 -1.17
N PHE A 250 -19.81 -4.75 -0.53
CA PHE A 250 -19.57 -4.95 0.88
C PHE A 250 -20.65 -4.33 1.77
N ILE A 251 -21.13 -3.12 1.46
CA ILE A 251 -22.15 -2.44 2.27
C ILE A 251 -23.49 -3.19 2.24
N PRO A 252 -24.05 -3.59 1.07
CA PRO A 252 -25.26 -4.41 1.04
C PRO A 252 -25.07 -5.78 1.72
N PHE A 253 -23.90 -6.41 1.54
CA PHE A 253 -23.56 -7.64 2.23
C PHE A 253 -23.57 -7.49 3.75
N LEU A 254 -22.93 -6.43 4.26
CA LEU A 254 -22.92 -6.13 5.68
C LEU A 254 -24.33 -5.85 6.21
N ALA A 255 -25.19 -5.19 5.42
CA ALA A 255 -26.60 -4.96 5.79
C ALA A 255 -27.34 -6.29 6.01
N GLY A 256 -27.20 -7.25 5.09
CA GLY A 256 -27.79 -8.59 5.23
C GLY A 256 -27.27 -9.34 6.44
N LEU A 257 -25.97 -9.26 6.71
CA LEU A 257 -25.36 -9.87 7.89
C LEU A 257 -25.87 -9.24 9.20
N ILE A 258 -26.08 -7.93 9.22
CA ILE A 258 -26.62 -7.22 10.40
C ILE A 258 -28.10 -7.53 10.61
N ASP A 259 -28.87 -7.67 9.53
CA ASP A 259 -30.29 -8.05 9.60
C ASP A 259 -30.47 -9.38 10.33
N THR A 260 -29.56 -10.35 10.17
CA THR A 260 -29.65 -11.65 10.87
C THR A 260 -28.88 -11.66 12.19
N ASP A 261 -27.57 -11.40 12.16
CA ASP A 261 -26.67 -11.66 13.31
C ASP A 261 -26.29 -10.38 14.07
N GLY A 262 -26.69 -9.22 13.55
CA GLY A 262 -26.38 -7.92 14.11
C GLY A 262 -27.27 -7.55 15.29
N THR A 263 -26.65 -7.05 16.36
CA THR A 263 -27.32 -6.39 17.47
C THR A 263 -27.13 -4.88 17.36
N VAL A 264 -28.24 -4.15 17.30
CA VAL A 264 -28.28 -2.68 17.38
C VAL A 264 -28.86 -2.30 18.74
N PRO A 265 -28.07 -1.75 19.68
CA PRO A 265 -28.61 -1.26 20.94
C PRO A 265 -29.49 -0.03 20.70
N THR A 266 -30.35 0.28 21.65
CA THR A 266 -31.20 1.47 21.64
C THR A 266 -30.42 2.77 21.86
N GLU A 267 -29.14 2.67 22.23
CA GLU A 267 -28.28 3.79 22.57
C GLU A 267 -27.05 3.83 21.64
N ARG A 268 -26.67 5.02 21.16
CA ARG A 268 -25.37 5.32 20.52
C ARG A 268 -25.14 4.81 19.09
N GLY A 269 -26.18 4.32 18.39
CA GLY A 269 -26.11 4.05 16.95
C GLY A 269 -24.99 3.11 16.49
N CYS A 270 -24.56 2.17 17.33
CA CYS A 270 -23.51 1.21 16.99
C CYS A 270 -24.09 -0.17 16.63
N VAL A 271 -23.32 -0.98 15.93
CA VAL A 271 -23.66 -2.37 15.60
C VAL A 271 -22.65 -3.31 16.24
N SER A 272 -23.12 -4.42 16.80
CA SER A 272 -22.26 -5.53 17.22
C SER A 272 -22.69 -6.82 16.53
N ILE A 273 -21.75 -7.52 15.89
CA ILE A 273 -21.99 -8.80 15.21
C ILE A 273 -21.18 -9.87 15.92
N SER A 274 -21.84 -10.90 16.44
CA SER A 274 -21.21 -12.01 17.14
C SER A 274 -21.04 -13.19 16.20
N MET A 275 -19.83 -13.71 16.06
CA MET A 275 -19.50 -14.79 15.12
C MET A 275 -18.53 -15.80 15.74
N LYS A 276 -18.59 -17.05 15.28
CA LYS A 276 -17.68 -18.12 15.74
C LYS A 276 -16.33 -18.09 15.03
N SER A 277 -16.31 -17.79 13.73
CA SER A 277 -15.05 -17.64 12.99
C SER A 277 -14.39 -16.31 13.32
N ARG A 278 -13.15 -16.37 13.82
CA ARG A 278 -12.33 -15.18 14.07
C ARG A 278 -11.83 -14.59 12.76
N GLU A 279 -11.47 -15.45 11.82
CA GLU A 279 -10.98 -15.08 10.49
C GLU A 279 -12.02 -14.25 9.74
N PHE A 280 -13.29 -14.65 9.78
CA PHE A 280 -14.39 -13.87 9.22
C PHE A 280 -14.50 -12.47 9.85
N ALA A 281 -14.32 -12.37 11.18
CA ALA A 281 -14.36 -11.09 11.88
C ALA A 281 -13.22 -10.16 11.44
N GLU A 282 -12.01 -10.70 11.31
CA GLU A 282 -10.84 -9.95 10.85
C GLU A 282 -10.96 -9.53 9.37
N GLU A 283 -11.55 -10.37 8.52
CA GLU A 283 -11.85 -9.99 7.12
C GLU A 283 -12.84 -8.83 7.05
N LEU A 284 -13.94 -8.90 7.79
CA LEU A 284 -14.92 -7.81 7.87
C LEU A 284 -14.28 -6.52 8.39
N LYS A 285 -13.47 -6.61 9.44
CA LYS A 285 -12.71 -5.46 9.98
C LYS A 285 -11.73 -4.88 8.94
N SER A 286 -11.04 -5.74 8.20
CA SER A 286 -10.11 -5.31 7.15
C SER A 286 -10.83 -4.59 6.01
N LEU A 287 -11.99 -5.11 5.59
CA LEU A 287 -12.81 -4.48 4.57
C LEU A 287 -13.40 -3.14 5.04
N LEU A 288 -13.85 -3.05 6.30
CA LEU A 288 -14.29 -1.77 6.90
C LEU A 288 -13.20 -0.70 6.83
N GLY A 289 -11.93 -1.08 7.04
CA GLY A 289 -10.80 -0.17 6.95
C GLY A 289 -10.63 0.49 5.57
N LEU A 290 -11.00 -0.19 4.47
CA LEU A 290 -10.99 0.39 3.11
C LEU A 290 -12.00 1.54 2.93
N PHE A 291 -13.08 1.54 3.71
CA PHE A 291 -14.07 2.62 3.75
C PHE A 291 -13.68 3.72 4.74
N GLY A 292 -12.52 3.60 5.39
CA GLY A 292 -12.11 4.45 6.49
C GLY A 292 -13.04 4.31 7.69
N VAL A 293 -13.41 3.08 8.05
CA VAL A 293 -14.29 2.78 9.19
C VAL A 293 -13.56 1.87 10.15
N HIS A 294 -13.45 2.29 11.42
CA HIS A 294 -12.79 1.49 12.44
C HIS A 294 -13.73 0.43 13.03
N GLY A 295 -13.36 -0.85 12.89
CA GLY A 295 -14.00 -1.99 13.54
C GLY A 295 -13.19 -2.50 14.73
N ALA A 296 -13.83 -2.67 15.89
CA ALA A 296 -13.20 -3.24 17.08
C ALA A 296 -13.61 -4.70 17.26
N ILE A 297 -12.66 -5.61 17.42
CA ILE A 297 -12.92 -7.03 17.68
C ILE A 297 -12.65 -7.34 19.15
N THR A 298 -13.63 -7.94 19.83
CA THR A 298 -13.47 -8.50 21.17
C THR A 298 -13.66 -10.00 21.12
N VAL A 299 -12.69 -10.78 21.63
CA VAL A 299 -12.77 -12.24 21.67
C VAL A 299 -13.31 -12.69 23.03
N ARG A 300 -14.45 -13.39 23.02
CA ARG A 300 -14.99 -14.10 24.18
C ARG A 300 -14.32 -15.45 24.33
N LYS A 301 -13.77 -15.70 25.52
CA LYS A 301 -13.18 -17.00 25.87
C LYS A 301 -14.25 -18.10 25.90
N PRO A 302 -13.90 -19.35 25.57
CA PRO A 302 -14.77 -20.50 25.75
C PRO A 302 -15.29 -20.58 27.19
N ARG A 303 -16.55 -20.99 27.36
CA ARG A 303 -17.17 -21.15 28.68
C ARG A 303 -18.03 -22.40 28.71
N GLU A 304 -18.00 -23.09 29.83
CA GLU A 304 -18.92 -24.18 30.12
C GLU A 304 -19.99 -23.68 31.09
N HIS A 305 -21.26 -23.91 30.77
CA HIS A 305 -22.36 -23.63 31.69
C HIS A 305 -23.46 -24.68 31.53
N VAL A 306 -24.21 -24.92 32.59
CA VAL A 306 -25.33 -25.85 32.57
C VAL A 306 -26.60 -25.10 32.21
N LEU A 307 -27.21 -25.42 31.07
CA LEU A 307 -28.49 -24.88 30.63
C LEU A 307 -29.51 -26.03 30.59
N ASN A 308 -30.59 -25.93 31.38
CA ASN A 308 -31.64 -26.97 31.48
C ASN A 308 -31.09 -28.39 31.77
N GLY A 309 -30.08 -28.52 32.62
CA GLY A 309 -29.47 -29.81 32.97
C GLY A 309 -28.47 -30.38 31.94
N HIS A 310 -28.25 -29.69 30.82
CA HIS A 310 -27.25 -30.06 29.82
C HIS A 310 -26.01 -29.18 29.94
N LEU A 311 -24.82 -29.81 29.91
CA LEU A 311 -23.55 -29.08 29.83
C LEU A 311 -23.43 -28.45 28.43
N VAL A 312 -23.53 -27.13 28.36
CA VAL A 312 -23.31 -26.35 27.15
C VAL A 312 -21.88 -25.84 27.15
N ARG A 313 -21.10 -26.29 26.18
CA ARG A 313 -19.74 -25.79 25.90
C ARG A 313 -19.82 -24.73 24.80
N ASP A 314 -19.65 -23.47 25.16
CA ASP A 314 -19.47 -22.38 24.21
C ASP A 314 -17.99 -22.35 23.80
N ALA A 315 -17.71 -22.51 22.51
CA ALA A 315 -16.36 -22.59 21.94
C ALA A 315 -15.64 -21.22 21.88
N GLY A 316 -16.27 -20.17 22.42
CA GLY A 316 -15.80 -18.79 22.28
C GLY A 316 -16.28 -18.18 20.97
N SER A 317 -16.28 -16.85 20.92
CA SER A 317 -16.78 -16.07 19.78
C SER A 317 -16.00 -14.77 19.63
N ALA A 318 -15.92 -14.28 18.39
CA ALA A 318 -15.47 -12.93 18.10
C ALA A 318 -16.69 -12.01 17.99
N ILE A 319 -16.62 -10.84 18.62
CA ILE A 319 -17.62 -9.79 18.48
C ILE A 319 -16.97 -8.64 17.74
N LEU A 320 -17.44 -8.38 16.52
CA LEU A 320 -17.08 -7.19 15.75
C LEU A 320 -18.04 -6.05 16.11
N LYS A 321 -17.50 -4.94 16.61
CA LYS A 321 -18.25 -3.72 16.92
C LYS A 321 -17.92 -2.62 15.92
N ILE A 322 -18.95 -2.06 15.31
CA ILE A 322 -18.90 -0.92 14.39
C ILE A 322 -19.59 0.25 15.07
N SER A 323 -18.87 1.34 15.31
CA SER A 323 -19.40 2.49 16.08
C SER A 323 -19.58 3.75 15.23
N ASP A 324 -19.35 3.65 13.93
CA ASP A 324 -19.50 4.77 12.99
C ASP A 324 -20.95 4.88 12.53
N SER A 325 -21.71 5.73 13.22
CA SER A 325 -23.15 5.89 12.98
C SER A 325 -23.47 6.46 11.60
N THR A 326 -22.57 7.28 11.02
CA THR A 326 -22.77 7.83 9.68
C THR A 326 -22.60 6.74 8.63
N PHE A 327 -21.55 5.91 8.74
CA PHE A 327 -21.36 4.75 7.86
C PHE A 327 -22.51 3.76 7.96
N LEU A 328 -22.95 3.48 9.19
CA LEU A 328 -24.10 2.61 9.41
C LEU A 328 -25.39 3.17 8.80
N GLY A 329 -25.52 4.49 8.66
CA GLY A 329 -26.60 5.12 7.88
C GLY A 329 -26.60 4.70 6.40
N SER A 330 -25.43 4.56 5.77
CA SER A 330 -25.32 4.01 4.41
C SER A 330 -25.67 2.52 4.35
N VAL A 331 -25.31 1.75 5.38
CA VAL A 331 -25.69 0.33 5.51
C VAL A 331 -27.22 0.18 5.67
N ALA A 332 -27.83 1.06 6.47
CA ALA A 332 -29.26 1.08 6.75
C ALA A 332 -30.13 1.21 5.48
N ALA A 333 -29.62 1.86 4.42
CA ALA A 333 -30.31 1.95 3.13
C ALA A 333 -30.59 0.57 2.49
N TYR A 334 -29.78 -0.44 2.80
CA TYR A 334 -29.90 -1.80 2.27
C TYR A 334 -30.53 -2.78 3.26
N MET A 335 -30.90 -2.35 4.48
CA MET A 335 -31.44 -3.24 5.53
C MET A 335 -32.92 -3.61 5.32
N ALA A 336 -33.28 -4.82 5.73
CA ALA A 336 -34.63 -5.36 5.73
C ALA A 336 -35.32 -5.19 7.08
N ASP A 337 -34.59 -5.34 8.18
CA ASP A 337 -35.12 -5.17 9.52
C ASP A 337 -35.40 -3.68 9.78
N THR A 338 -36.68 -3.29 9.78
CA THR A 338 -37.07 -1.88 9.94
C THR A 338 -36.74 -1.34 11.32
N ALA A 339 -36.77 -2.18 12.36
CA ALA A 339 -36.51 -1.77 13.74
C ALA A 339 -35.01 -1.52 13.98
N LYS A 340 -34.13 -2.40 13.51
CA LYS A 340 -32.67 -2.16 13.53
C LYS A 340 -32.32 -0.96 12.67
N ARG A 341 -32.90 -0.85 11.47
CA ARG A 341 -32.69 0.31 10.57
C ARG A 341 -33.08 1.62 11.24
N HIS A 342 -34.26 1.68 11.87
CA HIS A 342 -34.73 2.89 12.56
C HIS A 342 -33.78 3.30 13.68
N ARG A 343 -33.34 2.35 14.53
CA ARG A 343 -32.37 2.62 15.60
C ARG A 343 -31.03 3.13 15.07
N ILE A 344 -30.57 2.66 13.91
CA ILE A 344 -29.34 3.20 13.30
C ILE A 344 -29.55 4.66 12.87
N LEU A 345 -30.66 4.94 12.18
CA LEU A 345 -30.96 6.27 11.64
C LEU A 345 -31.24 7.31 12.73
N GLU A 346 -31.88 6.92 13.83
CA GLU A 346 -32.15 7.79 14.98
C GLU A 346 -30.87 8.36 15.59
N HIS A 347 -29.79 7.56 15.59
CA HIS A 347 -28.49 7.93 16.15
C HIS A 347 -27.46 8.31 15.07
N GLN A 348 -27.88 8.55 13.82
CA GLN A 348 -26.95 8.91 12.75
C GLN A 348 -26.19 10.21 13.08
N ALA A 349 -24.89 10.24 12.76
CA ALA A 349 -24.00 11.38 13.02
C ALA A 349 -23.79 11.74 14.50
N THR A 350 -24.19 10.87 15.45
CA THR A 350 -23.93 11.04 16.89
C THR A 350 -22.57 10.48 17.32
N ALA A 351 -22.05 9.48 16.60
CA ALA A 351 -20.80 8.79 16.89
C ALA A 351 -20.02 8.43 15.61
N GLY A 352 -18.69 8.53 15.65
CA GLY A 352 -17.80 8.28 14.49
C GLY A 352 -16.44 8.96 14.60
N GLN A 353 -15.95 9.19 15.83
CA GLN A 353 -14.83 10.10 16.12
C GLN A 353 -13.44 9.44 16.05
N TYR A 354 -13.35 8.17 15.65
CA TYR A 354 -12.13 7.39 15.81
C TYR A 354 -11.11 7.62 14.70
N ASP A 355 -11.57 8.02 13.52
CA ASP A 355 -10.69 8.40 12.42
C ASP A 355 -10.04 9.75 12.67
N VAL A 356 -8.72 9.80 12.55
CA VAL A 356 -7.95 11.04 12.69
C VAL A 356 -7.29 11.38 11.36
N PHE A 357 -7.32 12.66 11.00
CA PHE A 357 -6.73 13.21 9.78
C PHE A 357 -5.82 14.37 10.11
N GLN A 358 -4.76 14.52 9.32
CA GLN A 358 -3.90 15.70 9.37
C GLN A 358 -4.58 16.85 8.61
N ILE A 359 -4.70 18.02 9.23
CA ILE A 359 -5.25 19.21 8.57
C ILE A 359 -4.08 20.00 7.97
N PRO A 360 -4.02 20.22 6.65
CA PRO A 360 -3.00 21.04 6.02
C PRO A 360 -3.27 22.54 6.30
N ARG A 361 -2.20 23.34 6.41
CA ARG A 361 -2.26 24.78 6.71
C ARG A 361 -3.19 25.57 5.78
N PRO A 362 -3.20 25.36 4.45
CA PRO A 362 -4.14 26.06 3.57
C PRO A 362 -5.61 25.87 3.98
N LEU A 363 -5.98 24.68 4.48
CA LEU A 363 -7.34 24.42 4.97
C LEU A 363 -7.59 25.12 6.31
N ARG A 364 -6.61 25.10 7.23
CA ARG A 364 -6.73 25.81 8.53
C ARG A 364 -6.95 27.31 8.30
N ASP A 365 -6.14 27.92 7.45
CA ASP A 365 -6.20 29.35 7.15
C ASP A 365 -7.51 29.72 6.42
N ALA A 366 -8.01 28.85 5.54
CA ALA A 366 -9.29 29.06 4.87
C ALA A 366 -10.48 28.98 5.83
N LEU A 367 -10.50 27.96 6.70
CA LEU A 367 -11.54 27.81 7.71
C LEU A 367 -11.54 28.95 8.73
N GLU A 368 -10.37 29.49 9.09
CA GLU A 368 -10.27 30.66 9.96
C GLU A 368 -10.93 31.91 9.32
N ARG A 369 -10.69 32.14 8.03
CA ARG A 369 -11.33 33.24 7.28
C ARG A 369 -12.84 33.09 7.21
N GLU A 370 -13.33 31.88 6.90
CA GLU A 370 -14.76 31.60 6.88
C GLU A 370 -15.37 31.75 8.28
N ALA A 371 -14.69 31.24 9.31
CA ALA A 371 -15.12 31.35 10.69
C ALA A 371 -15.34 32.80 11.10
N ALA A 372 -14.47 33.74 10.71
CA ALA A 372 -14.59 35.15 11.10
C ALA A 372 -15.99 35.74 10.82
N ASN A 373 -16.63 35.32 9.73
CA ASN A 373 -17.92 35.85 9.26
C ASN A 373 -19.16 35.12 9.81
N LEU A 374 -18.98 34.04 10.58
CA LEU A 374 -20.09 33.23 11.07
C LEU A 374 -20.66 33.70 12.43
N PRO A 375 -22.00 33.61 12.63
CA PRO A 375 -22.62 33.77 13.93
C PRO A 375 -22.10 32.77 14.97
N HIS A 376 -22.16 33.14 16.26
CA HIS A 376 -21.66 32.31 17.36
C HIS A 376 -22.25 30.88 17.40
N LEU A 377 -23.56 30.76 17.21
CA LEU A 377 -24.26 29.46 17.23
C LEU A 377 -23.77 28.54 16.10
N GLU A 378 -23.47 29.10 14.94
CA GLU A 378 -23.00 28.35 13.77
C GLU A 378 -21.54 27.90 13.97
N LYS A 379 -20.70 28.78 14.52
CA LYS A 379 -19.34 28.44 14.97
C LYS A 379 -19.33 27.27 15.95
N GLN A 380 -20.27 27.22 16.90
CA GLN A 380 -20.39 26.10 17.83
C GLN A 380 -20.77 24.81 17.10
N ARG A 381 -21.78 24.83 16.23
CA ARG A 381 -22.23 23.65 15.45
C ARG A 381 -21.12 23.07 14.58
N LEU A 382 -20.32 23.93 13.96
CA LEU A 382 -19.20 23.56 13.10
C LEU A 382 -17.89 23.30 13.88
N GLY A 383 -17.90 23.47 15.20
CA GLY A 383 -16.71 23.25 16.03
C GLY A 383 -15.63 24.33 15.91
N LEU A 384 -15.86 25.37 15.12
CA LEU A 384 -14.93 26.47 14.90
C LEU A 384 -14.77 27.32 16.18
N TYR A 385 -15.81 27.40 17.02
CA TYR A 385 -15.73 28.05 18.33
C TYR A 385 -14.74 27.36 19.28
N HIS A 386 -14.60 26.04 19.18
CA HIS A 386 -13.67 25.24 20.00
C HIS A 386 -12.30 25.07 19.31
N ALA A 387 -12.03 25.86 18.26
CA ALA A 387 -10.80 25.85 17.49
C ALA A 387 -10.41 24.47 16.93
N TYR A 388 -11.39 23.62 16.57
CA TYR A 388 -11.08 22.32 15.97
C TYR A 388 -10.32 22.45 14.64
N HIS A 389 -10.53 23.53 13.89
CA HIS A 389 -9.83 23.83 12.65
C HIS A 389 -8.37 24.28 12.85
N GLN A 390 -7.98 24.70 14.06
CA GLN A 390 -6.60 25.10 14.38
C GLN A 390 -5.74 23.92 14.84
N ARG A 391 -6.35 22.77 15.12
CA ARG A 391 -5.61 21.56 15.52
C ARG A 391 -4.82 21.01 14.34
N ALA A 392 -3.67 20.40 14.63
CA ALA A 392 -2.92 19.65 13.61
C ALA A 392 -3.72 18.46 13.10
N ARG A 393 -4.53 17.85 13.98
CA ARG A 393 -5.29 16.64 13.72
C ARG A 393 -6.76 16.82 14.08
N VAL A 394 -7.65 16.27 13.25
CA VAL A 394 -9.09 16.35 13.45
C VAL A 394 -9.79 15.05 13.08
N SER A 395 -10.96 14.81 13.67
CA SER A 395 -11.79 13.67 13.29
C SER A 395 -12.59 13.90 12.02
N ARG A 396 -12.94 12.81 11.33
CA ARG A 396 -13.72 12.84 10.07
C ARG A 396 -14.98 13.70 10.16
N VAL A 397 -15.68 13.61 11.29
CA VAL A 397 -16.97 14.29 11.53
C VAL A 397 -16.86 15.79 11.28
N TRP A 398 -15.75 16.42 11.64
CA TRP A 398 -15.56 17.85 11.41
C TRP A 398 -15.28 18.16 9.95
N LEU A 399 -14.43 17.37 9.28
CA LEU A 399 -14.18 17.50 7.85
C LEU A 399 -15.47 17.34 7.04
N ASP A 400 -16.29 16.34 7.35
CA ASP A 400 -17.58 16.11 6.68
C ASP A 400 -18.55 17.28 6.92
N ARG A 401 -18.63 17.83 8.14
CA ARG A 401 -19.43 19.03 8.45
C ARG A 401 -18.96 20.25 7.68
N TRP A 402 -17.65 20.48 7.63
CA TRP A 402 -17.07 21.60 6.89
C TRP A 402 -17.27 21.43 5.38
N ALA A 403 -17.17 20.22 4.83
CA ALA A 403 -17.42 19.97 3.41
C ALA A 403 -18.87 20.28 3.02
N MET A 404 -19.81 19.90 3.88
CA MET A 404 -21.23 20.19 3.67
C MET A 404 -21.55 21.69 3.75
N HIS A 405 -20.90 22.40 4.67
CA HIS A 405 -21.18 23.81 4.93
C HIS A 405 -20.38 24.77 4.02
N PHE A 406 -19.16 24.40 3.63
CA PHE A 406 -18.26 25.19 2.78
C PHE A 406 -17.89 24.47 1.47
N PRO A 407 -18.80 24.39 0.49
CA PRO A 407 -18.53 23.73 -0.79
C PRO A 407 -17.31 24.28 -1.53
N ALA A 408 -16.99 25.57 -1.35
CA ALA A 408 -15.81 26.21 -1.93
C ALA A 408 -14.47 25.64 -1.40
N LEU A 409 -14.49 24.97 -0.23
CA LEU A 409 -13.31 24.35 0.37
C LEU A 409 -13.21 22.84 0.06
N ALA A 410 -14.09 22.31 -0.80
CA ALA A 410 -14.19 20.87 -1.05
C ALA A 410 -12.86 20.23 -1.47
N ASP A 411 -12.05 20.88 -2.31
CA ASP A 411 -10.75 20.35 -2.73
C ASP A 411 -9.74 20.23 -1.57
N LEU A 412 -9.64 21.28 -0.74
CA LEU A 412 -8.77 21.27 0.43
C LEU A 412 -9.22 20.22 1.45
N ILE A 413 -10.53 20.04 1.61
CA ILE A 413 -11.09 19.04 2.53
C ILE A 413 -10.90 17.63 1.97
N ARG A 414 -11.08 17.40 0.66
CA ARG A 414 -10.77 16.13 0.00
C ARG A 414 -9.31 15.75 0.18
N PHE A 415 -8.39 16.71 0.03
CA PHE A 415 -6.98 16.48 0.29
C PHE A 415 -6.74 16.11 1.76
N ALA A 416 -7.29 16.85 2.72
CA ALA A 416 -7.17 16.54 4.15
C ALA A 416 -7.75 15.14 4.50
N LEU A 417 -8.85 14.74 3.85
CA LEU A 417 -9.46 13.40 3.97
C LEU A 417 -8.59 12.27 3.39
N SER A 418 -7.49 12.58 2.70
CA SER A 418 -6.48 11.60 2.30
C SER A 418 -5.33 11.47 3.30
N LEU A 419 -5.10 12.46 4.17
CA LEU A 419 -3.90 12.52 5.03
C LEU A 419 -4.14 11.82 6.37
N ARG A 420 -3.57 10.63 6.54
CA ARG A 420 -3.71 9.81 7.75
C ARG A 420 -2.44 9.82 8.59
N PRO A 421 -2.47 10.24 9.86
CA PRO A 421 -1.28 10.25 10.70
C PRO A 421 -0.68 8.86 10.88
N VAL A 422 0.64 8.78 10.97
CA VAL A 422 1.35 7.56 11.37
C VAL A 422 1.12 7.33 12.87
N GLU A 423 0.79 6.09 13.22
CA GLU A 423 0.46 5.67 14.60
C GLU A 423 1.55 4.82 15.22
N ARG A 424 2.19 3.96 14.42
CA ARG A 424 3.18 3.00 14.91
C ARG A 424 4.10 2.55 13.80
N ILE A 425 5.36 2.31 14.15
CA ILE A 425 6.39 1.77 13.26
C ILE A 425 7.01 0.53 13.92
N GLU A 426 7.07 -0.57 13.18
CA GLU A 426 7.63 -1.86 13.63
C GLU A 426 8.72 -2.29 12.65
N ARG A 427 9.85 -2.81 13.16
CA ARG A 427 11.01 -3.26 12.35
C ARG A 427 11.33 -4.72 12.64
N SER A 428 12.11 -5.35 11.75
CA SER A 428 12.65 -6.71 11.95
C SER A 428 11.57 -7.77 12.13
N LEU A 429 10.58 -7.76 11.23
CA LEU A 429 9.42 -8.64 11.26
C LEU A 429 9.80 -10.03 10.73
N ALA A 430 9.30 -11.08 11.38
CA ALA A 430 9.42 -12.46 10.92
C ALA A 430 8.47 -12.71 9.73
N LEU A 431 8.90 -12.35 8.52
CA LEU A 431 8.14 -12.46 7.27
C LEU A 431 8.89 -13.27 6.22
N PRO A 432 8.19 -13.81 5.19
CA PRO A 432 8.85 -14.40 4.03
C PRO A 432 9.75 -13.39 3.33
N GLU A 433 10.88 -13.86 2.81
CA GLU A 433 11.88 -12.96 2.21
C GLU A 433 11.50 -12.46 0.81
N MET A 434 10.49 -13.04 0.15
CA MET A 434 10.05 -12.60 -1.18
C MET A 434 8.97 -11.52 -1.10
N PHE A 435 9.25 -10.33 -1.62
CA PHE A 435 8.32 -9.19 -1.73
C PHE A 435 8.04 -8.87 -3.21
N PHE A 436 7.00 -8.07 -3.47
CA PHE A 436 6.46 -7.79 -4.81
C PHE A 436 6.48 -6.31 -5.14
N ASP A 437 6.66 -5.94 -6.41
CA ASP A 437 6.60 -4.54 -6.83
C ASP A 437 6.05 -4.38 -8.25
N PHE A 438 5.69 -3.16 -8.61
CA PHE A 438 5.15 -2.80 -9.91
C PHE A 438 5.94 -1.65 -10.52
N THR A 439 6.11 -1.66 -11.83
CA THR A 439 6.41 -0.42 -12.56
C THR A 439 5.14 0.05 -13.22
N VAL A 440 4.79 1.31 -13.03
CA VAL A 440 3.50 1.89 -13.43
C VAL A 440 3.75 3.17 -14.22
N GLU A 441 2.92 3.39 -15.23
CA GLU A 441 3.02 4.55 -16.10
C GLU A 441 2.86 5.89 -15.36
N LYS A 442 3.62 6.90 -15.81
CA LYS A 442 3.56 8.33 -15.43
C LYS A 442 3.97 8.64 -13.98
N HIS A 443 3.26 8.05 -13.02
CA HIS A 443 3.32 8.46 -11.61
C HIS A 443 4.38 7.77 -10.79
N ASN A 444 4.96 6.69 -11.31
CA ASN A 444 5.90 5.84 -10.62
C ASN A 444 5.42 5.51 -9.18
N ASN A 445 4.13 5.29 -8.96
CA ASN A 445 3.57 4.90 -7.67
C ASN A 445 2.34 4.02 -7.85
N TYR A 446 1.88 3.38 -6.78
CA TYR A 446 0.62 2.63 -6.69
C TYR A 446 0.09 2.67 -5.25
N LEU A 447 -1.12 2.15 -5.04
CA LEU A 447 -1.66 1.98 -3.70
C LEU A 447 -1.48 0.56 -3.19
N ALA A 448 -1.00 0.45 -1.96
CA ALA A 448 -0.83 -0.82 -1.26
C ALA A 448 -1.13 -0.70 0.24
N GLY A 449 -1.55 -1.81 0.85
CA GLY A 449 -1.72 -1.89 2.30
C GLY A 449 -2.63 -3.04 2.73
N ASN A 450 -2.71 -3.26 4.04
CA ASN A 450 -3.70 -4.14 4.65
C ASN A 450 -4.63 -3.31 5.56
N HIS A 451 -5.91 -3.67 5.61
CA HIS A 451 -6.96 -2.91 6.31
C HIS A 451 -7.16 -1.48 5.77
N GLY A 452 -6.75 -1.24 4.52
CA GLY A 452 -6.74 0.06 3.87
C GLY A 452 -5.64 0.11 2.81
N LEU A 453 -5.55 1.22 2.08
CA LEU A 453 -4.62 1.41 0.97
C LEU A 453 -3.89 2.76 1.14
N ALA A 454 -2.56 2.74 1.04
CA ALA A 454 -1.71 3.93 1.12
C ALA A 454 -0.78 4.03 -0.11
N VAL A 455 -0.35 5.25 -0.45
CA VAL A 455 0.52 5.50 -1.61
C VAL A 455 1.95 4.99 -1.36
N ILE A 456 2.49 4.25 -2.33
CA ILE A 456 3.84 3.73 -2.31
C ILE A 456 4.49 3.86 -3.71
N HIS A 457 5.81 4.08 -3.80
CA HIS A 457 6.49 4.49 -5.04
C HIS A 457 7.25 3.36 -5.77
N ASN A 458 7.17 3.30 -7.09
CA ASN A 458 7.99 2.45 -7.97
C ASN A 458 9.41 2.99 -8.06
N CYS A 459 10.43 2.21 -7.77
CA CYS A 459 11.80 2.74 -7.72
C CYS A 459 12.53 2.65 -9.08
N GLY A 460 13.12 3.77 -9.53
CA GLY A 460 14.27 3.77 -10.44
C GLY A 460 15.58 3.62 -9.65
N ILE A 461 16.67 3.16 -10.27
CA ILE A 461 17.91 2.83 -9.53
C ILE A 461 19.00 3.86 -9.81
N GLY A 462 19.50 4.52 -8.77
CA GLY A 462 20.71 5.35 -8.82
C GLY A 462 21.95 4.59 -8.34
N TYR A 463 23.08 4.82 -8.98
CA TYR A 463 24.38 4.23 -8.65
C TYR A 463 25.45 5.32 -8.60
N GLU A 464 26.36 5.24 -7.65
CA GLU A 464 27.54 6.10 -7.53
C GLU A 464 28.77 5.25 -7.89
N PHE A 465 29.55 5.64 -8.91
CA PHE A 465 30.64 4.80 -9.43
C PHE A 465 32.05 5.34 -9.11
N SER A 466 32.17 6.45 -8.38
CA SER A 466 33.45 7.14 -8.13
C SER A 466 34.37 6.44 -7.15
N THR A 467 33.82 5.52 -6.35
CA THR A 467 34.61 4.68 -5.43
C THR A 467 35.30 3.51 -6.15
N LEU A 468 34.96 3.25 -7.42
CA LEU A 468 35.63 2.23 -8.21
C LEU A 468 37.00 2.72 -8.68
N ARG A 469 38.00 1.84 -8.57
CA ARG A 469 39.40 2.15 -8.92
C ARG A 469 39.55 2.55 -10.39
N PRO A 470 40.34 3.60 -10.73
CA PRO A 470 40.45 4.12 -12.09
C PRO A 470 41.13 3.14 -13.04
N ARG A 471 40.76 3.22 -14.32
CA ARG A 471 41.27 2.35 -15.38
C ARG A 471 42.80 2.32 -15.41
N GLY A 472 43.37 1.12 -15.48
CA GLY A 472 44.82 0.92 -15.54
C GLY A 472 45.54 1.05 -14.21
N ALA A 473 44.84 1.27 -13.09
CA ALA A 473 45.45 1.13 -11.77
C ALA A 473 45.73 -0.34 -11.45
N TYR A 474 46.87 -0.60 -10.81
CA TYR A 474 47.30 -1.93 -10.40
C TYR A 474 46.43 -2.46 -9.25
N VAL A 475 46.25 -3.77 -9.11
CA VAL A 475 45.49 -4.42 -8.03
C VAL A 475 46.37 -5.47 -7.35
N SER A 476 46.91 -5.13 -6.18
CA SER A 476 47.91 -5.95 -5.47
C SER A 476 47.43 -7.38 -5.13
N GLY A 477 46.17 -7.56 -4.75
CA GLY A 477 45.62 -8.88 -4.42
C GLY A 477 45.39 -9.80 -5.63
N ALA A 478 45.31 -9.26 -6.85
CA ALA A 478 45.01 -10.01 -8.07
C ALA A 478 46.19 -10.08 -9.06
N GLY A 479 47.24 -9.28 -8.84
CA GLY A 479 48.39 -9.18 -9.75
C GLY A 479 48.04 -8.61 -11.12
N SER A 480 46.94 -7.88 -11.26
CA SER A 480 46.38 -7.41 -12.53
C SER A 480 46.01 -5.93 -12.49
N TYR A 481 45.62 -5.37 -13.64
CA TYR A 481 45.16 -3.99 -13.78
C TYR A 481 43.64 -3.94 -13.92
N THR A 482 43.00 -2.95 -13.31
CA THR A 482 41.54 -2.77 -13.40
C THR A 482 41.11 -2.19 -14.76
N SER A 483 39.93 -2.60 -15.23
CA SER A 483 39.28 -2.07 -16.43
C SER A 483 38.59 -0.71 -16.19
N GLY A 484 38.50 -0.26 -14.94
CA GLY A 484 37.95 1.04 -14.55
C GLY A 484 36.42 1.09 -14.49
N PRO A 485 35.83 2.16 -13.92
CA PRO A 485 34.42 2.22 -13.53
C PRO A 485 33.45 2.08 -14.70
N LEU A 486 33.76 2.69 -15.85
CA LEU A 486 32.86 2.67 -17.01
C LEU A 486 32.67 1.25 -17.56
N SER A 487 33.66 0.36 -17.46
CA SER A 487 33.50 -1.04 -17.87
C SER A 487 32.50 -1.81 -16.99
N PHE A 488 32.45 -1.48 -15.69
CA PHE A 488 31.41 -1.99 -14.80
C PHE A 488 30.07 -1.37 -15.16
N MET A 489 30.02 -0.06 -15.43
CA MET A 489 28.79 0.58 -15.92
C MET A 489 28.25 -0.07 -17.19
N ASP A 490 29.12 -0.49 -18.13
CA ASP A 490 28.70 -1.23 -19.32
C ASP A 490 28.04 -2.58 -18.97
N ILE A 491 28.53 -3.28 -17.94
CA ILE A 491 27.87 -4.49 -17.41
C ILE A 491 26.51 -4.13 -16.82
N PHE A 492 26.41 -3.06 -16.04
CA PHE A 492 25.14 -2.63 -15.44
C PHE A 492 24.13 -2.18 -16.51
N ASP A 493 24.58 -1.48 -17.55
CA ASP A 493 23.78 -1.07 -18.70
C ASP A 493 23.28 -2.29 -19.47
N LYS A 494 24.13 -3.30 -19.69
CA LYS A 494 23.73 -4.57 -20.33
C LYS A 494 22.83 -5.41 -19.46
N MET A 495 23.05 -5.44 -18.17
CA MET A 495 22.20 -6.11 -17.19
C MET A 495 20.84 -5.46 -17.17
N CYS A 496 20.77 -4.13 -17.06
CA CYS A 496 19.53 -3.36 -17.17
C CYS A 496 18.86 -3.55 -18.52
N PHE A 497 19.60 -3.58 -19.62
CA PHE A 497 19.08 -3.85 -20.96
C PHE A 497 18.55 -5.28 -21.14
N THR A 498 19.20 -6.27 -20.52
CA THR A 498 18.80 -7.69 -20.62
C THR A 498 17.61 -7.98 -19.72
N ILE A 499 17.60 -7.37 -18.53
CA ILE A 499 16.48 -7.38 -17.58
C ILE A 499 15.40 -6.40 -18.03
N SER A 500 15.67 -5.53 -19.02
CA SER A 500 14.68 -4.60 -19.55
C SER A 500 13.47 -5.40 -19.96
N SER A 501 12.42 -5.12 -19.20
CA SER A 501 11.01 -5.29 -19.50
C SER A 501 10.77 -5.71 -20.94
N ALA A 502 10.24 -6.92 -21.14
CA ALA A 502 9.73 -7.36 -22.43
C ALA A 502 8.68 -6.33 -22.93
N GLY A 503 9.10 -5.38 -23.78
CA GLY A 503 8.31 -4.24 -24.23
C GLY A 503 9.18 -3.00 -24.49
N GLY A 504 8.71 -2.08 -25.34
CA GLY A 504 9.50 -0.97 -25.92
C GLY A 504 10.00 0.14 -24.97
N ARG A 505 9.90 0.01 -23.65
CA ARG A 505 10.39 1.00 -22.68
C ARG A 505 11.64 0.50 -21.96
N ARG A 506 12.66 1.36 -21.93
CA ARG A 506 13.98 1.14 -21.34
C ARG A 506 13.91 1.15 -19.81
N GLY A 507 14.67 0.28 -19.15
CA GLY A 507 14.94 0.43 -17.71
C GLY A 507 15.64 1.76 -17.46
N ALA A 508 15.26 2.46 -16.38
CA ALA A 508 15.81 3.78 -16.05
C ALA A 508 16.77 3.66 -14.86
N GLN A 509 18.06 3.89 -15.13
CA GLN A 509 19.11 3.97 -14.14
C GLN A 509 19.70 5.38 -14.12
N MET A 510 20.26 5.80 -12.99
CA MET A 510 21.10 7.00 -12.91
C MET A 510 22.50 6.58 -12.46
N GLY A 511 23.53 7.09 -13.13
CA GLY A 511 24.92 6.93 -12.73
C GLY A 511 25.47 8.30 -12.31
N THR A 512 25.96 8.41 -11.08
CA THR A 512 26.67 9.59 -10.61
C THR A 512 28.17 9.36 -10.60
N PHE A 513 28.93 10.43 -10.79
CA PHE A 513 30.39 10.38 -10.86
C PHE A 513 31.04 11.67 -10.36
N ASP A 514 32.12 11.54 -9.60
CA ASP A 514 32.85 12.63 -8.96
C ASP A 514 33.69 13.39 -9.98
N VAL A 515 33.65 14.71 -9.89
CA VAL A 515 34.36 15.60 -10.81
C VAL A 515 35.89 15.51 -10.67
N GLY A 516 36.40 14.98 -9.55
CA GLY A 516 37.81 14.74 -9.28
C GLY A 516 38.29 13.32 -9.60
N HIS A 517 37.46 12.43 -10.14
CA HIS A 517 37.85 11.06 -10.47
C HIS A 517 38.74 10.98 -11.74
N PRO A 518 39.80 10.14 -11.82
CA PRO A 518 40.70 10.08 -12.99
C PRO A 518 40.02 9.76 -14.32
N ASP A 519 38.95 8.97 -14.28
CA ASP A 519 38.17 8.56 -15.46
C ASP A 519 36.99 9.51 -15.79
N VAL A 520 36.86 10.65 -15.10
CA VAL A 520 35.73 11.60 -15.27
C VAL A 520 35.59 12.09 -16.70
N MET A 521 36.70 12.29 -17.41
CA MET A 521 36.68 12.75 -18.80
C MET A 521 36.12 11.69 -19.75
N GLU A 522 36.31 10.39 -19.45
CA GLU A 522 35.65 9.32 -20.19
C GLU A 522 34.16 9.27 -19.84
N PHE A 523 33.79 9.44 -18.55
CA PHE A 523 32.41 9.50 -18.10
C PHE A 523 31.61 10.61 -18.80
N ILE A 524 32.14 11.84 -18.83
CA ILE A 524 31.52 12.99 -19.52
C ILE A 524 31.26 12.67 -21.00
N ARG A 525 32.17 11.92 -21.63
CA ARG A 525 32.10 11.62 -23.07
C ARG A 525 31.38 10.30 -23.38
N ALA A 526 30.96 9.53 -22.38
CA ALA A 526 30.53 8.14 -22.56
C ALA A 526 29.37 8.01 -23.56
N LYS A 527 28.41 8.95 -23.52
CA LYS A 527 27.24 8.96 -24.42
C LYS A 527 27.51 9.51 -25.82
N ARG A 528 28.72 10.01 -26.11
CA ARG A 528 29.14 10.32 -27.49
C ARG A 528 29.29 9.06 -28.33
N GLU A 529 29.59 7.94 -27.67
CA GLU A 529 29.63 6.63 -28.30
C GLU A 529 28.20 6.13 -28.52
N ASN A 530 27.79 5.99 -29.78
CA ASN A 530 26.44 5.58 -30.12
C ASN A 530 26.14 4.18 -29.55
N GLY A 531 25.16 4.09 -28.66
CA GLY A 531 24.73 2.80 -28.11
C GLY A 531 25.19 2.52 -26.69
N ARG A 532 26.13 3.30 -26.15
CA ARG A 532 26.71 3.07 -24.84
C ARG A 532 25.95 3.78 -23.72
N LEU A 533 25.82 3.12 -22.56
CA LEU A 533 25.12 3.63 -21.37
C LEU A 533 23.70 4.17 -21.67
N ARG A 534 22.96 3.47 -22.54
CA ARG A 534 21.61 3.90 -22.98
C ARG A 534 20.53 3.75 -21.91
N GLN A 535 20.76 2.92 -20.90
CA GLN A 535 19.83 2.72 -19.77
C GLN A 535 20.13 3.69 -18.61
N PHE A 536 21.24 4.43 -18.68
CA PHE A 536 21.62 5.42 -17.67
C PHE A 536 21.23 6.84 -18.07
N ASN A 537 20.80 7.65 -17.10
CA ASN A 537 21.07 9.09 -17.06
C ASN A 537 22.38 9.32 -16.29
N LEU A 538 23.20 10.30 -16.68
CA LEU A 538 24.53 10.50 -16.11
C LEU A 538 24.61 11.86 -15.42
N SER A 539 25.07 11.91 -14.18
CA SER A 539 25.22 13.18 -13.45
C SER A 539 26.59 13.28 -12.79
N LEU A 540 27.19 14.48 -12.84
CA LEU A 540 28.43 14.75 -12.13
C LEU A 540 28.15 15.30 -10.73
N LEU A 541 28.89 14.81 -9.75
CA LEU A 541 28.98 15.40 -8.42
C LEU A 541 29.98 16.55 -8.49
N ILE A 542 29.45 17.77 -8.49
CA ILE A 542 30.21 19.01 -8.59
C ILE A 542 30.40 19.60 -7.20
N THR A 543 31.65 19.80 -6.82
CA THR A 543 32.04 20.46 -5.57
C THR A 543 32.16 21.98 -5.76
N ASP A 544 32.03 22.72 -4.67
CA ASP A 544 32.30 24.14 -4.59
C ASP A 544 33.76 24.45 -4.94
N GLU A 545 34.69 23.59 -4.51
CA GLU A 545 36.12 23.72 -4.81
C GLU A 545 36.37 23.72 -6.32
N PHE A 546 35.73 22.79 -7.06
CA PHE A 546 35.82 22.75 -8.51
C PHE A 546 35.25 24.02 -9.14
N MET A 547 34.08 24.48 -8.68
CA MET A 547 33.47 25.71 -9.20
C MET A 547 34.34 26.94 -8.93
N GLN A 548 35.03 27.00 -7.79
CA GLN A 548 36.00 28.04 -7.50
C GLN A 548 37.20 27.97 -8.44
N ALA A 549 37.75 26.77 -8.66
CA ALA A 549 38.85 26.57 -9.60
C ALA A 549 38.48 27.02 -11.03
N VAL A 550 37.25 26.79 -11.47
CA VAL A 550 36.74 27.26 -12.79
C VAL A 550 36.68 28.79 -12.86
N ARG A 551 36.15 29.45 -11.81
CA ARG A 551 36.04 30.93 -11.78
C ARG A 551 37.40 31.61 -11.81
N GLU A 552 38.36 31.03 -11.07
CA GLU A 552 39.71 31.58 -10.91
C GLU A 552 40.72 31.06 -11.94
N ASP A 553 40.28 30.24 -12.90
CA ASP A 553 41.12 29.67 -13.96
C ASP A 553 42.30 28.85 -13.42
N ARG A 554 42.09 28.13 -12.32
CA ARG A 554 43.09 27.24 -11.70
C ARG A 554 43.15 25.88 -12.39
N GLU A 555 44.21 25.15 -12.09
CA GLU A 555 44.31 23.73 -12.42
C GLU A 555 43.45 22.86 -11.50
N TRP A 556 42.92 21.78 -12.05
CA TRP A 556 42.14 20.75 -11.37
C TRP A 556 42.85 19.41 -11.42
N LYS A 557 42.98 18.74 -10.27
CA LYS A 557 43.71 17.49 -10.10
C LYS A 557 42.73 16.32 -10.09
N LEU A 558 42.89 15.40 -11.03
CA LEU A 558 42.16 14.13 -11.03
C LEU A 558 42.96 13.11 -10.25
N ALA A 559 42.40 12.67 -9.12
CA ALA A 559 43.10 11.86 -8.15
C ALA A 559 42.25 10.68 -7.67
N PHE A 560 42.89 9.65 -7.10
CA PHE A 560 42.21 8.50 -6.50
C PHE A 560 42.95 8.04 -5.23
N PRO A 561 42.25 7.56 -4.19
CA PRO A 561 42.89 7.13 -2.95
C PRO A 561 43.99 6.08 -3.11
N ILE A 562 45.05 6.20 -2.31
CA ILE A 562 46.08 5.16 -2.17
C ILE A 562 45.74 4.25 -0.98
N SER A 563 45.81 2.93 -1.18
CA SER A 563 45.59 1.97 -0.10
C SER A 563 46.79 1.86 0.83
N GLN A 564 46.55 1.47 2.08
CA GLN A 564 47.59 1.23 3.07
C GLN A 564 48.63 0.22 2.57
N LYS A 565 48.21 -0.83 1.85
CA LYS A 565 49.11 -1.82 1.24
C LYS A 565 50.00 -1.24 0.15
N GLU A 566 49.48 -0.34 -0.68
CA GLU A 566 50.27 0.33 -1.72
C GLU A 566 51.28 1.30 -1.09
N TYR A 567 50.89 1.99 -0.03
CA TYR A 567 51.79 2.83 0.75
C TYR A 567 52.92 2.02 1.41
N GLU A 568 52.60 0.90 2.04
CA GLU A 568 53.60 0.03 2.67
C GLU A 568 54.58 -0.60 1.66
N ALA A 569 54.11 -0.91 0.45
CA ALA A 569 54.94 -1.52 -0.58
C ALA A 569 55.94 -0.53 -1.19
N ASP A 570 55.50 0.68 -1.53
CA ASP A 570 56.31 1.65 -2.28
C ASP A 570 56.89 2.76 -1.40
N SER A 571 56.40 2.91 -0.15
CA SER A 571 56.73 3.99 0.79
C SER A 571 56.83 5.37 0.13
N PRO A 572 55.78 5.82 -0.61
CA PRO A 572 55.84 7.07 -1.35
C PRO A 572 55.86 8.29 -0.42
N ASP A 573 56.54 9.36 -0.85
CA ASP A 573 56.49 10.65 -0.16
C ASP A 573 55.12 11.32 -0.35
N LEU A 574 54.24 11.16 0.63
CA LEU A 574 52.89 11.75 0.63
C LEU A 574 52.90 13.28 0.83
N SER A 575 54.05 13.88 1.15
CA SER A 575 54.19 15.34 1.25
C SER A 575 54.39 16.00 -0.13
N ASP A 576 54.71 15.22 -1.16
CA ASP A 576 54.87 15.70 -2.54
C ASP A 576 53.51 16.09 -3.14
N ALA A 577 53.15 17.37 -2.97
CA ALA A 577 51.89 17.97 -3.45
C ALA A 577 51.73 17.93 -4.99
N THR A 578 52.78 17.57 -5.74
CA THR A 578 52.70 17.36 -7.19
C THR A 578 52.20 15.96 -7.56
N LYS A 579 52.31 14.99 -6.64
CA LYS A 579 51.91 13.60 -6.84
C LYS A 579 50.76 13.16 -5.96
N PHE A 580 50.57 13.79 -4.81
CA PHE A 580 49.52 13.45 -3.85
C PHE A 580 48.74 14.69 -3.42
N LEU A 581 47.49 14.47 -3.03
CA LEU A 581 46.66 15.46 -2.35
C LEU A 581 45.84 14.77 -1.27
N TRP A 582 45.45 15.54 -0.26
CA TRP A 582 44.55 15.10 0.79
C TRP A 582 43.17 15.66 0.50
N ARG A 583 42.15 14.81 0.52
CA ARG A 583 40.75 15.22 0.33
C ARG A 583 39.81 14.38 1.16
N GLU A 584 38.60 14.88 1.35
CA GLU A 584 37.51 14.11 1.90
C GLU A 584 37.16 12.92 0.99
N TRP A 585 36.85 11.79 1.61
CA TRP A 585 36.46 10.58 0.90
C TRP A 585 35.45 9.79 1.74
N PRO A 586 34.41 9.20 1.14
CA PRO A 586 33.35 8.53 1.90
C PRO A 586 33.80 7.27 2.65
N ILE A 587 34.97 6.72 2.31
CA ILE A 587 35.49 5.46 2.86
C ILE A 587 36.92 5.69 3.33
N HIS A 588 37.21 5.37 4.60
CA HIS A 588 38.54 5.59 5.17
C HIS A 588 39.40 4.32 5.11
N GLU A 589 38.82 3.15 5.32
CA GLU A 589 39.52 1.87 5.19
C GLU A 589 39.27 1.24 3.81
N PRO A 590 40.30 0.76 3.10
CA PRO A 590 41.67 0.47 3.55
C PRO A 590 42.69 1.53 3.12
N TYR A 591 42.34 2.82 3.13
CA TYR A 591 43.18 3.90 2.61
C TYR A 591 44.05 4.55 3.68
N VAL A 592 45.06 5.30 3.25
CA VAL A 592 45.89 6.10 4.15
C VAL A 592 45.14 7.37 4.54
N VAL A 593 45.02 7.60 5.84
CA VAL A 593 44.27 8.74 6.43
C VAL A 593 45.21 9.57 7.30
N ASN A 594 45.12 10.89 7.24
CA ASN A 594 45.89 11.79 8.11
C ASN A 594 45.15 12.08 9.44
N GLU A 595 45.75 12.88 10.32
CA GLU A 595 45.18 13.26 11.62
C GLU A 595 43.87 14.06 11.49
N ASP A 596 43.68 14.76 10.38
CA ASP A 596 42.47 15.54 10.08
C ASP A 596 41.33 14.68 9.49
N GLY A 597 41.55 13.37 9.32
CA GLY A 597 40.56 12.45 8.74
C GLY A 597 40.48 12.49 7.21
N LEU A 598 41.40 13.18 6.53
CA LEU A 598 41.47 13.24 5.06
C LEU A 598 42.20 12.02 4.50
N VAL A 599 41.81 11.60 3.30
CA VAL A 599 42.38 10.45 2.62
C VAL A 599 43.44 10.89 1.60
N ALA A 600 44.62 10.24 1.64
CA ALA A 600 45.68 10.47 0.68
C ALA A 600 45.26 9.96 -0.70
N CYS A 601 45.30 10.83 -1.70
CA CYS A 601 44.92 10.51 -3.06
C CYS A 601 46.09 10.77 -4.02
N LYS A 602 46.44 9.76 -4.81
CA LYS A 602 47.43 9.86 -5.87
C LYS A 602 46.84 10.65 -7.04
N ILE A 603 47.58 11.64 -7.52
CA ILE A 603 47.24 12.44 -8.69
C ILE A 603 47.60 11.64 -9.94
N TYR A 604 46.61 11.38 -10.79
CA TYR A 604 46.79 10.71 -12.07
C TYR A 604 46.94 11.70 -13.21
N LYS A 605 46.28 12.86 -13.11
CA LYS A 605 46.26 13.86 -14.17
C LYS A 605 45.91 15.24 -13.62
N THR A 606 46.45 16.29 -14.25
CA THR A 606 46.09 17.69 -13.97
C THR A 606 45.60 18.34 -15.26
N LEU A 607 44.52 19.13 -15.17
CA LEU A 607 43.88 19.80 -16.30
C LEU A 607 43.42 21.20 -15.88
N PRO A 608 43.38 22.21 -16.79
CA PRO A 608 42.75 23.49 -16.48
C PRO A 608 41.25 23.28 -16.14
N ALA A 609 40.79 23.79 -15.00
CA ALA A 609 39.42 23.60 -14.54
C ALA A 609 38.39 24.15 -15.55
N ARG A 610 38.66 25.33 -16.12
CA ARG A 610 37.83 25.95 -17.16
C ARG A 610 37.69 25.06 -18.40
N ARG A 611 38.78 24.44 -18.85
CA ARG A 611 38.73 23.50 -19.98
C ARG A 611 37.87 22.28 -19.67
N MET A 612 37.92 21.77 -18.44
CA MET A 612 37.06 20.66 -18.03
C MET A 612 35.59 21.09 -18.00
N TRP A 613 35.30 22.27 -17.44
CA TRP A 613 33.96 22.85 -17.45
C TRP A 613 33.39 23.04 -18.86
N ASP A 614 34.18 23.55 -19.79
CA ASP A 614 33.77 23.71 -21.19
C ASP A 614 33.39 22.37 -21.81
N VAL A 615 34.12 21.29 -21.51
CA VAL A 615 33.79 19.94 -22.01
C VAL A 615 32.51 19.41 -21.37
N ILE A 616 32.28 19.67 -20.08
CA ILE A 616 31.02 19.33 -19.40
C ILE A 616 29.86 20.05 -20.10
N MET A 617 29.91 21.39 -20.20
CA MET A 617 28.85 22.21 -20.79
C MET A 617 28.58 21.85 -22.26
N THR A 618 29.64 21.63 -23.05
CA THR A 618 29.49 21.20 -24.45
C THR A 618 28.80 19.85 -24.53
N SER A 619 29.16 18.89 -23.67
CA SER A 619 28.51 17.58 -23.65
C SER A 619 27.05 17.68 -23.22
N THR A 620 26.75 18.45 -22.17
CA THR A 620 25.40 18.69 -21.70
C THR A 620 24.55 19.34 -22.79
N TYR A 621 25.09 20.27 -23.57
CA TYR A 621 24.40 20.88 -24.69
C TYR A 621 24.15 19.89 -25.84
N ASP A 622 25.18 19.15 -26.27
CA ASP A 622 25.11 18.28 -27.45
C ASP A 622 24.33 16.97 -27.19
N PHE A 623 24.36 16.44 -25.96
CA PHE A 623 23.85 15.11 -25.62
C PHE A 623 22.87 15.10 -24.44
N ALA A 624 22.48 16.27 -23.93
CA ALA A 624 21.69 16.46 -22.70
C ALA A 624 22.34 15.86 -21.43
N GLU A 625 23.64 15.53 -21.49
CA GLU A 625 24.35 14.74 -20.47
C GLU A 625 25.86 15.09 -20.43
N PRO A 626 26.51 15.08 -19.26
CA PRO A 626 25.93 14.76 -17.96
C PRO A 626 25.14 15.94 -17.38
N GLY A 627 24.17 15.63 -16.51
CA GLY A 627 23.65 16.58 -15.52
C GLY A 627 24.70 16.91 -14.45
N PHE A 628 24.36 17.79 -13.52
CA PHE A 628 25.22 18.10 -12.38
C PHE A 628 24.42 18.16 -11.08
N ILE A 629 25.04 17.70 -10.00
CA ILE A 629 24.55 17.71 -8.63
C ILE A 629 25.57 18.50 -7.82
N LEU A 630 25.15 19.60 -7.20
CA LEU A 630 26.01 20.39 -6.32
C LEU A 630 26.13 19.67 -4.98
N ILE A 631 27.08 18.73 -4.89
CA ILE A 631 27.10 17.73 -3.83
C ILE A 631 27.35 18.35 -2.45
N ASP A 632 28.18 19.39 -2.38
CA ASP A 632 28.48 20.09 -1.13
C ASP A 632 27.21 20.76 -0.57
N ARG A 633 26.38 21.37 -1.42
CA ARG A 633 25.10 21.97 -1.02
C ARG A 633 24.10 20.93 -0.57
N VAL A 634 24.08 19.77 -1.23
CA VAL A 634 23.24 18.64 -0.80
C VAL A 634 23.66 18.18 0.59
N ASN A 635 24.97 18.05 0.85
CA ASN A 635 25.48 17.62 2.15
C ASN A 635 25.30 18.68 3.24
N GLU A 636 25.48 19.97 2.96
CA GLU A 636 25.27 21.06 3.91
C GLU A 636 23.81 21.23 4.36
N MET A 637 22.86 20.85 3.50
CA MET A 637 21.42 20.97 3.76
C MET A 637 20.78 19.72 4.37
N ASN A 638 21.54 18.62 4.49
CA ASN A 638 21.15 17.39 5.17
C ASN A 638 21.69 17.36 6.59
#